data_AF-A0A935KHW3-F1
#
_entry.id   AF-A0A935KHW3-F1
#
_cell.length_a   1.000
_cell.length_b   1.000
_cell.length_c   1.000
_cell.angle_alpha   90.00
_cell.angle_beta   90.00
_cell.angle_gamma   90.00
#
_symmetry.space_group_name_H-M   'P 1'
#
loop_
_entity.id
_entity.type
_entity.pdbx_description
1 polymer ?
#
loop_
_entity_poly.entity_id
_entity_poly.type
_entity_poly.pdbx_seq_one_letter_code
_entity_poly.pdbx_strand_id
1 'polypeptide(L)'
;MQFRIKIYLLILTTCLLFSGVQVDGQVYHKARILTQRDGLSDNRVTCFLEDSRGYMWIGTRNGLNRYDGHAFHIYKPGAGNSIRNEVINDLEEDSRGRIWVATMEGVSIYDPASNHWEYILPNPDSITLSIPNPIVWNIEIDEQDIAWIVCDVFDLTAYHIRDQRFQFYHWKKFSNEDPYISAVGYHSIQRIVKANDREYWLATTRGLVKLDIVTGNFRLLGGGYNGDITDLQYDSKAGRVYLSNEKNELYCYEEKTNRYQSVSILREAYPSTRFDNSDEEDRWLASRSGLLKIRNNRNDALLEAYIPQLTGAQLPGIVNRIYTDKLKNRWVGTDNGFAIYSRSGRSSSFIPLVAINEPLGYNNMGVAYFDRISQQYIVCSVTPAGVYLVNTNTKKIKLINTDETGTPLQGCMTIKRDHADSLWLLTVNGIYRFHRGKGTFSLLQGSWEKDEVVYRDMYQDINGIYWIATLHKGLLLFDPGKNRFFLPEDTLINHLSTVTGFAYDKGSGNLVIATYGEGVFVHHLQTGKTNSYYPANNAPAYTNILMINSVAKDAKDNIWLASLSGGVFRYHPGMPFEKTFEQFDMKKGLPNNHVISLCSNQDSVLWLMSGNGIAAISMQGKNLYQFSGAEAFDFPAYGSDPRFPHPISYHAEKRELILAVAGGLIRYRESASDSIPSFPLKLSAVQINGLQVPFPQEKKYKAFKIKFRNNALVFEFAGLYYGPAPVKYEYKLQGYDPEWNANDGSFRVSYRNLPAGKYRFEVRAIDRYGKEITRSESILIRIVPPVWQQWWFICLAALLVIFSVAQVIRSLRRKLEAEQIVNAFATSLYGQNSTEDVFWDIAKNCISKIGFADCVVYQLDEKRKVLLQKAAFGPKNPQRREIANIIEIPLGSGIVGAVAATGKALMVNNTNRDKRYIVDDERRASELAVPVVVDHKIFAVIDSEHPKKGFFTRFHLRVMKRVAFICAERLSRLLTEERLRSKIARDLHDEMGSTLTSINIISKVAMEGKTDQEKGKPISRRSKTIPVA
;
A
#
# COMPACT_ATOMS: atom_id res chain seq x y z
N MET A 1 -49.09 3.77 64.24
CA MET A 1 -48.81 5.13 63.73
C MET A 1 -47.37 5.61 63.99
N GLN A 2 -46.81 5.40 65.19
CA GLN A 2 -45.42 5.79 65.51
C GLN A 2 -44.32 5.03 64.74
N PHE A 3 -44.58 3.82 64.24
CA PHE A 3 -43.60 3.05 63.45
C PHE A 3 -43.45 3.57 62.01
N ARG A 4 -44.52 4.12 61.41
CA ARG A 4 -44.46 4.76 60.08
C ARG A 4 -43.76 6.12 60.14
N ILE A 5 -43.93 6.87 61.23
CA ILE A 5 -43.25 8.17 61.42
C ILE A 5 -41.74 7.98 61.59
N LYS A 6 -41.27 6.93 62.27
CA LYS A 6 -39.83 6.62 62.37
C LYS A 6 -39.21 6.20 61.03
N ILE A 7 -39.94 5.49 60.16
CA ILE A 7 -39.44 5.15 58.82
C ILE A 7 -39.37 6.38 57.91
N TYR A 8 -40.35 7.28 57.96
CA TYR A 8 -40.29 8.54 57.22
C TYR A 8 -39.22 9.51 57.77
N LEU A 9 -38.99 9.55 59.09
CA LEU A 9 -37.90 10.35 59.67
C LEU A 9 -36.51 9.76 59.38
N LEU A 10 -36.37 8.43 59.33
CA LEU A 10 -35.12 7.76 58.96
C LEU A 10 -34.82 7.96 57.48
N ILE A 11 -35.84 7.92 56.60
CA ILE A 11 -35.71 8.22 55.17
C ILE A 11 -35.40 9.71 54.95
N LEU A 12 -36.04 10.63 55.68
CA LEU A 12 -35.73 12.08 55.60
C LEU A 12 -34.33 12.40 56.14
N THR A 13 -33.86 11.72 57.18
CA THR A 13 -32.49 11.93 57.70
C THR A 13 -31.41 11.27 56.83
N THR A 14 -31.69 10.16 56.14
CA THR A 14 -30.81 9.67 55.06
C THR A 14 -30.83 10.56 53.82
N CYS A 15 -31.95 11.23 53.50
CA CYS A 15 -31.98 12.19 52.39
C CYS A 15 -31.35 13.56 52.73
N LEU A 16 -31.28 13.95 54.01
CA LEU A 16 -30.64 15.20 54.47
C LEU A 16 -29.15 15.04 54.82
N LEU A 17 -28.61 13.81 54.82
CA LEU A 17 -27.18 13.54 54.99
C LEU A 17 -26.42 13.28 53.66
N PHE A 18 -27.11 13.32 52.51
CA PHE A 18 -26.46 13.49 51.20
C PHE A 18 -26.28 14.98 50.86
N SER A 19 -25.68 15.75 51.77
CA SER A 19 -24.99 16.97 51.39
C SER A 19 -23.77 16.58 50.55
N GLY A 20 -23.99 16.52 49.23
CA GLY A 20 -23.01 16.32 48.15
C GLY A 20 -21.68 15.71 48.56
N VAL A 21 -21.54 14.39 48.40
CA VAL A 21 -20.22 13.74 48.40
C VAL A 21 -19.36 14.46 47.35
N GLN A 22 -18.46 15.31 47.82
CA GLN A 22 -17.49 15.98 46.97
C GLN A 22 -16.42 14.95 46.62
N VAL A 23 -16.51 14.40 45.41
CA VAL A 23 -15.46 13.54 44.86
C VAL A 23 -14.45 14.43 44.13
N ASP A 24 -13.17 14.22 44.41
CA ASP A 24 -12.09 14.82 43.63
C ASP A 24 -12.09 14.21 42.22
N GLY A 25 -12.25 15.05 41.20
CA GLY A 25 -12.20 14.65 39.80
C GLY A 25 -10.78 14.25 39.39
N GLN A 26 -10.56 12.94 39.25
CA GLN A 26 -9.33 12.38 38.71
C GLN A 26 -9.34 12.39 37.17
N VAL A 27 -8.18 12.49 36.53
CA VAL A 27 -8.06 12.60 35.06
C VAL A 27 -7.38 11.34 34.52
N TYR A 28 -7.99 10.73 33.52
CA TYR A 28 -7.53 9.49 32.90
C TYR A 28 -7.00 9.70 31.49
N HIS A 29 -5.90 9.05 31.18
CA HIS A 29 -5.36 8.84 29.85
C HIS A 29 -5.48 7.37 29.46
N LYS A 30 -5.78 7.13 28.18
CA LYS A 30 -5.93 5.80 27.59
C LYS A 30 -4.57 5.15 27.37
N ALA A 31 -4.42 3.89 27.77
CA ALA A 31 -3.27 3.07 27.40
C ALA A 31 -3.48 2.39 26.03
N ARG A 32 -2.39 2.19 25.29
CA ARG A 32 -2.40 1.28 24.12
C ARG A 32 -2.27 -0.15 24.62
N ILE A 33 -3.29 -0.96 24.40
CA ILE A 33 -3.37 -2.35 24.86
C ILE A 33 -2.98 -3.29 23.73
N LEU A 34 -2.13 -4.28 24.03
CA LEU A 34 -1.67 -5.30 23.09
C LEU A 34 -1.74 -6.69 23.75
N THR A 35 -2.34 -7.63 23.03
CA THR A 35 -2.64 -9.00 23.47
C THR A 35 -2.28 -10.02 22.39
N GLN A 36 -2.54 -11.31 22.62
CA GLN A 36 -2.41 -12.35 21.59
C GLN A 36 -3.24 -12.07 20.32
N ARG A 37 -4.34 -11.32 20.43
CA ARG A 37 -5.15 -10.93 19.25
C ARG A 37 -4.41 -9.99 18.32
N ASP A 38 -3.43 -9.27 18.85
CA ASP A 38 -2.59 -8.31 18.12
C ASP A 38 -1.28 -8.94 17.61
N GLY A 39 -1.06 -10.24 17.87
CA GLY A 39 0.09 -11.00 17.40
C GLY A 39 1.14 -11.32 18.47
N LEU A 40 0.92 -10.96 19.74
CA LEU A 40 1.78 -11.39 20.85
C LEU A 40 1.74 -12.92 21.01
N SER A 41 2.86 -13.57 21.36
CA SER A 41 2.92 -15.03 21.49
C SER A 41 2.04 -15.60 22.60
N ASP A 42 2.00 -14.93 23.76
CA ASP A 42 1.25 -15.31 24.96
C ASP A 42 0.90 -14.06 25.77
N ASN A 43 -0.28 -14.03 26.37
CA ASN A 43 -0.74 -12.89 27.17
C ASN A 43 0.03 -12.74 28.49
N ARG A 44 0.70 -13.78 29.00
CA ARG A 44 1.40 -13.74 30.27
C ARG A 44 2.79 -13.15 30.08
N VAL A 45 2.86 -11.83 30.11
CA VAL A 45 4.09 -11.05 29.95
C VAL A 45 4.89 -11.06 31.24
N THR A 46 6.20 -11.28 31.11
CA THR A 46 7.13 -11.47 32.24
C THR A 46 8.22 -10.40 32.30
N CYS A 47 8.70 -9.93 31.14
CA CYS A 47 9.79 -8.96 31.07
C CYS A 47 9.77 -8.14 29.77
N PHE A 48 10.48 -7.01 29.78
CA PHE A 48 10.64 -6.09 28.65
C PHE A 48 12.09 -5.62 28.56
N LEU A 49 12.55 -5.32 27.34
CA LEU A 49 13.86 -4.73 27.07
C LEU A 49 13.78 -3.89 25.79
N GLU A 50 14.16 -2.61 25.83
CA GLU A 50 14.42 -1.82 24.62
C GLU A 50 15.89 -1.98 24.22
N ASP A 51 16.15 -2.58 23.06
CA ASP A 51 17.53 -2.75 22.60
C ASP A 51 18.17 -1.42 22.13
N SER A 52 19.48 -1.41 21.99
CA SER A 52 20.30 -0.30 21.48
C SER A 52 19.86 0.16 20.09
N ARG A 53 19.18 -0.71 19.35
CA ARG A 53 18.63 -0.49 18.01
C ARG A 53 17.21 0.08 18.04
N GLY A 54 16.57 0.17 19.20
CA GLY A 54 15.23 0.72 19.42
C GLY A 54 14.09 -0.28 19.27
N TYR A 55 14.36 -1.58 19.06
CA TYR A 55 13.29 -2.58 19.08
C TYR A 55 12.93 -2.93 20.52
N MET A 56 11.65 -3.17 20.74
CA MET A 56 11.14 -3.68 22.01
C MET A 56 11.14 -5.20 22.01
N TRP A 57 11.82 -5.79 22.98
CA TRP A 57 11.79 -7.22 23.27
C TRP A 57 10.86 -7.48 24.44
N ILE A 58 10.01 -8.50 24.32
CA ILE A 58 8.96 -8.83 25.28
C ILE A 58 9.04 -10.33 25.54
N GLY A 59 9.39 -10.69 26.77
CA GLY A 59 9.35 -12.06 27.25
C GLY A 59 7.95 -12.43 27.73
N THR A 60 7.56 -13.67 27.47
CA THR A 60 6.27 -14.21 27.92
C THR A 60 6.47 -15.61 28.49
N ARG A 61 5.41 -16.19 29.07
CA ARG A 61 5.42 -17.61 29.48
C ARG A 61 5.38 -18.60 28.30
N ASN A 62 5.26 -18.16 27.06
CA ASN A 62 5.29 -19.02 25.88
C ASN A 62 5.81 -18.28 24.63
N GLY A 63 7.08 -17.87 24.68
CA GLY A 63 7.83 -17.31 23.58
C GLY A 63 8.45 -15.95 23.88
N LEU A 64 9.47 -15.63 23.09
CA LEU A 64 10.11 -14.33 23.05
C LEU A 64 9.58 -13.54 21.85
N ASN A 65 9.27 -12.27 22.04
CA ASN A 65 8.71 -11.42 21.00
C ASN A 65 9.63 -10.22 20.77
N ARG A 66 9.92 -9.92 19.51
CA ARG A 66 10.47 -8.62 19.11
C ARG A 66 9.37 -7.81 18.44
N TYR A 67 9.12 -6.61 18.93
CA TYR A 67 8.05 -5.73 18.51
C TYR A 67 8.61 -4.42 17.94
N ASP A 68 8.16 -4.07 16.73
CA ASP A 68 8.66 -2.92 15.98
C ASP A 68 7.73 -1.69 16.03
N GLY A 69 6.66 -1.77 16.82
CA GLY A 69 5.62 -0.73 16.92
C GLY A 69 4.35 -1.08 16.15
N HIS A 70 4.40 -2.08 15.28
CA HIS A 70 3.31 -2.48 14.39
C HIS A 70 3.10 -3.99 14.37
N ALA A 71 4.16 -4.78 14.33
CA ALA A 71 4.12 -6.23 14.23
C ALA A 71 5.08 -6.91 15.23
N PHE A 72 4.72 -8.15 15.59
CA PHE A 72 5.53 -9.02 16.42
C PHE A 72 6.29 -10.04 15.56
N HIS A 73 7.56 -10.21 15.86
CA HIS A 73 8.36 -11.35 15.41
C HIS A 73 8.59 -12.28 16.59
N ILE A 74 8.10 -13.52 16.48
CA ILE A 74 8.06 -14.48 17.58
C ILE A 74 9.18 -15.52 17.43
N TYR A 75 9.94 -15.72 18.50
CA TYR A 75 10.88 -16.82 18.65
C TYR A 75 10.29 -17.86 19.60
N LYS A 76 10.22 -19.13 19.15
CA LYS A 76 9.75 -20.28 19.94
C LYS A 76 10.76 -21.43 19.86
N PRO A 77 10.81 -22.31 20.88
CA PRO A 77 11.64 -23.52 20.81
C PRO A 77 11.20 -24.43 19.67
N GLY A 78 12.14 -25.24 19.16
CA GLY A 78 11.90 -26.23 18.09
C GLY A 78 11.88 -25.67 16.65
N ALA A 79 11.92 -24.34 16.46
CA ALA A 79 11.96 -23.70 15.14
C ALA A 79 13.35 -23.71 14.44
N GLY A 80 14.33 -24.44 14.99
CA GLY A 80 15.74 -24.38 14.56
C GLY A 80 16.55 -23.35 15.35
N ASN A 81 17.24 -22.43 14.66
CA ASN A 81 18.06 -21.34 15.22
C ASN A 81 17.17 -20.32 15.98
N SER A 82 16.82 -20.63 17.22
CA SER A 82 15.83 -19.94 18.06
C SER A 82 16.16 -20.10 19.56
N ILE A 83 15.32 -19.57 20.45
CA ILE A 83 15.36 -19.81 21.90
C ILE A 83 15.21 -21.30 22.24
N ARG A 84 15.81 -21.73 23.36
CA ARG A 84 15.75 -23.13 23.84
C ARG A 84 14.48 -23.49 24.60
N ASN A 85 13.93 -22.54 25.34
CA ASN A 85 12.77 -22.74 26.20
C ASN A 85 11.79 -21.58 26.03
N GLU A 86 10.50 -21.89 26.10
CA GLU A 86 9.41 -20.95 25.84
C GLU A 86 9.10 -20.02 27.02
N VAL A 87 9.51 -20.36 28.23
CA VAL A 87 9.25 -19.53 29.43
C VAL A 87 10.41 -18.56 29.59
N ILE A 88 10.13 -17.29 29.30
CA ILE A 88 11.11 -16.21 29.43
C ILE A 88 10.96 -15.57 30.80
N ASN A 89 12.01 -15.53 31.61
CA ASN A 89 11.99 -14.92 32.93
C ASN A 89 12.49 -13.48 32.90
N ASP A 90 13.52 -13.20 32.10
CA ASP A 90 14.17 -11.89 32.06
C ASP A 90 14.97 -11.67 30.78
N LEU A 91 15.30 -10.41 30.49
CA LEU A 91 15.97 -9.98 29.25
C LEU A 91 17.00 -8.89 29.53
N GLU A 92 18.20 -9.03 28.94
CA GLU A 92 19.25 -7.99 28.99
C GLU A 92 19.99 -7.85 27.65
N GLU A 93 20.67 -6.72 27.45
CA GLU A 93 21.53 -6.48 26.28
C GLU A 93 22.98 -6.26 26.73
N ASP A 94 23.93 -6.97 26.10
CA ASP A 94 25.35 -6.74 26.35
C ASP A 94 25.92 -5.58 25.52
N SER A 95 27.15 -5.12 25.82
CA SER A 95 27.78 -4.00 25.10
C SER A 95 28.02 -4.27 23.60
N ARG A 96 27.90 -5.52 23.14
CA ARG A 96 28.01 -5.93 21.73
C ARG A 96 26.65 -5.91 21.02
N GLY A 97 25.57 -5.60 21.74
CA GLY A 97 24.20 -5.56 21.21
C GLY A 97 23.54 -6.94 21.10
N ARG A 98 24.08 -7.96 21.78
CA ARG A 98 23.46 -9.29 21.84
C ARG A 98 22.40 -9.32 22.92
N ILE A 99 21.30 -10.04 22.66
CA ILE A 99 20.15 -10.13 23.56
C ILE A 99 20.28 -11.42 24.38
N TRP A 100 20.39 -11.26 25.70
CA TRP A 100 20.48 -12.32 26.68
C TRP A 100 19.08 -12.62 27.23
N VAL A 101 18.73 -13.91 27.25
CA VAL A 101 17.38 -14.37 27.55
C VAL A 101 17.46 -15.40 28.68
N ALA A 102 16.99 -15.02 29.87
CA ALA A 102 16.87 -15.93 31.00
C ALA A 102 15.65 -16.83 30.81
N THR A 103 15.84 -18.14 30.98
CA THR A 103 14.76 -19.13 30.79
C THR A 103 14.75 -20.18 31.89
N MET A 104 13.80 -21.12 31.82
CA MET A 104 13.78 -22.30 32.69
C MET A 104 14.82 -23.37 32.31
N GLU A 105 15.51 -23.21 31.18
CA GLU A 105 16.55 -24.14 30.68
C GLU A 105 17.84 -23.40 30.27
N GLY A 106 18.33 -22.56 31.17
CA GLY A 106 19.57 -21.80 31.04
C GLY A 106 19.37 -20.45 30.35
N VAL A 107 20.44 -19.96 29.74
CA VAL A 107 20.47 -18.66 29.06
C VAL A 107 20.57 -18.86 27.56
N SER A 108 19.67 -18.26 26.79
CA SER A 108 19.80 -18.14 25.33
C SER A 108 20.33 -16.75 24.96
N ILE A 109 21.29 -16.68 24.04
CA ILE A 109 21.91 -15.42 23.61
C ILE A 109 21.70 -15.27 22.11
N TYR A 110 21.07 -14.17 21.70
CA TYR A 110 20.85 -13.86 20.29
C TYR A 110 21.81 -12.78 19.82
N ASP A 111 22.60 -13.08 18.77
CA ASP A 111 23.33 -12.08 18.00
C ASP A 111 22.48 -11.63 16.79
N PRO A 112 21.95 -10.39 16.81
CA PRO A 112 21.14 -9.87 15.73
C PRO A 112 21.94 -9.50 14.46
N ALA A 113 23.25 -9.30 14.57
CA ALA A 113 24.09 -8.92 13.43
C ALA A 113 24.36 -10.12 12.52
N SER A 114 24.61 -11.28 13.12
CA SER A 114 24.81 -12.56 12.42
C SER A 114 23.54 -13.40 12.30
N ASN A 115 22.47 -13.02 13.01
CA ASN A 115 21.24 -13.79 13.17
C ASN A 115 21.53 -15.20 13.72
N HIS A 116 22.31 -15.29 14.81
CA HIS A 116 22.77 -16.54 15.40
C HIS A 116 22.38 -16.64 16.88
N TRP A 117 22.19 -17.88 17.36
CA TRP A 117 21.87 -18.17 18.75
C TRP A 117 22.97 -18.99 19.43
N GLU A 118 23.40 -18.55 20.60
CA GLU A 118 24.31 -19.24 21.51
C GLU A 118 23.57 -19.61 22.81
N TYR A 119 24.08 -20.57 23.58
CA TYR A 119 23.42 -21.05 24.79
C TYR A 119 24.42 -21.28 25.92
N ILE A 120 24.08 -20.84 27.13
CA ILE A 120 24.80 -21.17 28.36
C ILE A 120 23.90 -22.10 29.19
N LEU A 121 24.36 -23.33 29.36
CA LEU A 121 23.64 -24.42 30.02
C LEU A 121 24.43 -24.95 31.21
N PRO A 122 23.76 -25.52 32.23
CA PRO A 122 24.45 -26.21 33.30
C PRO A 122 25.17 -27.45 32.77
N ASN A 123 26.40 -27.69 33.21
CA ASN A 123 27.15 -28.89 32.89
C ASN A 123 27.59 -29.59 34.19
N PRO A 124 26.97 -30.74 34.54
CA PRO A 124 27.33 -31.52 35.72
C PRO A 124 28.79 -31.95 35.75
N ASP A 125 29.42 -32.14 34.59
CA ASP A 125 30.81 -32.58 34.46
C ASP A 125 31.80 -31.41 34.55
N SER A 126 31.33 -30.16 34.55
CA SER A 126 32.16 -28.95 34.56
C SER A 126 31.47 -27.82 35.33
N ILE A 127 31.16 -28.09 36.60
CA ILE A 127 30.43 -27.17 37.49
C ILE A 127 31.17 -25.83 37.66
N THR A 128 32.51 -25.82 37.59
CA THR A 128 33.31 -24.58 37.70
C THR A 128 33.35 -23.76 36.40
N LEU A 129 32.85 -24.29 35.29
CA LEU A 129 32.86 -23.67 33.95
C LEU A 129 31.45 -23.53 33.36
N SER A 130 30.41 -23.65 34.18
CA SER A 130 29.02 -23.58 33.73
C SER A 130 28.11 -22.99 34.80
N ILE A 131 26.88 -22.63 34.44
CA ILE A 131 25.88 -22.18 35.40
C ILE A 131 25.44 -23.34 36.32
N PRO A 132 25.13 -23.09 37.59
CA PRO A 132 24.92 -24.17 38.57
C PRO A 132 23.52 -24.82 38.48
N ASN A 133 22.53 -24.15 37.88
CA ASN A 133 21.16 -24.65 37.74
C ASN A 133 20.54 -24.11 36.44
N PRO A 134 19.75 -24.94 35.71
CA PRO A 134 19.08 -24.49 34.48
C PRO A 134 18.01 -23.40 34.70
N ILE A 135 17.37 -23.33 35.87
CA ILE A 135 16.32 -22.34 36.13
C ILE A 135 16.98 -20.99 36.44
N VAL A 136 16.89 -20.04 35.50
CA VAL A 136 17.45 -18.69 35.63
C VAL A 136 16.32 -17.69 35.83
N TRP A 137 16.29 -17.01 36.97
CA TRP A 137 15.24 -16.05 37.33
C TRP A 137 15.47 -14.64 36.78
N ASN A 138 16.72 -14.18 36.80
CA ASN A 138 17.08 -12.81 36.47
C ASN A 138 18.54 -12.76 35.99
N ILE A 139 18.81 -11.86 35.06
CA ILE A 139 20.15 -11.55 34.59
C ILE A 139 20.32 -10.04 34.68
N GLU A 140 21.45 -9.56 35.17
CA GLU A 140 21.81 -8.14 35.08
C GLU A 140 23.22 -8.03 34.49
N ILE A 141 23.40 -7.22 33.44
CA ILE A 141 24.70 -7.00 32.80
C ILE A 141 25.19 -5.61 33.19
N ASP A 142 26.37 -5.54 33.82
CA ASP A 142 26.96 -4.26 34.22
C ASP A 142 27.83 -3.62 33.12
N GLU A 143 28.32 -2.40 33.37
CA GLU A 143 29.13 -1.66 32.41
C GLU A 143 30.50 -2.30 32.13
N GLN A 144 30.91 -3.31 32.91
CA GLN A 144 32.14 -4.06 32.73
C GLN A 144 31.95 -5.33 31.89
N ASP A 145 30.75 -5.56 31.33
CA ASP A 145 30.35 -6.80 30.64
C ASP A 145 30.44 -8.04 31.56
N ILE A 146 30.09 -7.89 32.83
CA ILE A 146 29.84 -9.02 33.72
C ILE A 146 28.34 -9.28 33.76
N ALA A 147 27.94 -10.49 33.34
CA ALA A 147 26.57 -10.96 33.47
C ALA A 147 26.37 -11.62 34.84
N TRP A 148 25.57 -10.98 35.69
CA TRP A 148 25.13 -11.51 36.98
C TRP A 148 23.92 -12.41 36.76
N ILE A 149 24.13 -13.72 36.80
CA ILE A 149 23.13 -14.74 36.51
C ILE A 149 22.59 -15.31 37.82
N VAL A 150 21.29 -15.11 38.05
CA VAL A 150 20.57 -15.59 39.23
C VAL A 150 19.89 -16.91 38.91
N CYS A 151 20.41 -17.98 39.49
CA CYS A 151 19.90 -19.35 39.37
C CYS A 151 19.07 -19.76 40.59
N ASP A 152 18.06 -20.61 40.39
CA ASP A 152 17.16 -21.01 41.47
C ASP A 152 17.86 -21.80 42.59
N VAL A 153 17.83 -21.31 43.85
CA VAL A 153 18.37 -21.99 45.07
C VAL A 153 19.87 -22.37 45.02
N PHE A 154 20.64 -21.88 44.04
CA PHE A 154 22.08 -22.14 43.92
C PHE A 154 22.92 -20.87 44.11
N ASP A 155 24.24 -21.02 44.00
CA ASP A 155 25.19 -19.91 44.10
C ASP A 155 24.96 -18.87 43.01
N LEU A 156 25.06 -17.60 43.39
CA LEU A 156 24.99 -16.48 42.45
C LEU A 156 26.22 -16.53 41.54
N THR A 157 26.00 -16.37 40.23
CA THR A 157 27.04 -16.52 39.22
C THR A 157 27.35 -15.18 38.56
N ALA A 158 28.63 -14.81 38.52
CA ALA A 158 29.14 -13.71 37.72
C ALA A 158 29.90 -14.27 36.51
N TYR A 159 29.39 -14.04 35.30
CA TYR A 159 30.00 -14.48 34.06
C TYR A 159 30.69 -13.30 33.36
N HIS A 160 32.01 -13.33 33.31
CA HIS A 160 32.84 -12.34 32.63
C HIS A 160 32.76 -12.58 31.12
N ILE A 161 31.95 -11.81 30.39
CA ILE A 161 31.59 -12.09 28.99
C ILE A 161 32.82 -12.05 28.07
N ARG A 162 33.78 -11.17 28.35
CA ARG A 162 34.98 -10.99 27.52
C ARG A 162 35.95 -12.16 27.62
N ASP A 163 36.15 -12.65 28.84
CA ASP A 163 37.11 -13.71 29.16
C ASP A 163 36.45 -15.10 29.18
N GLN A 164 35.12 -15.16 29.04
CA GLN A 164 34.30 -16.37 29.14
C GLN A 164 34.53 -17.15 30.44
N ARG A 165 34.67 -16.42 31.55
CA ARG A 165 35.02 -16.99 32.86
C ARG A 165 33.88 -16.87 33.86
N PHE A 166 33.62 -17.95 34.59
CA PHE A 166 32.65 -17.99 35.69
C PHE A 166 33.31 -17.66 37.04
N GLN A 167 32.59 -16.91 37.87
CA GLN A 167 32.91 -16.64 39.27
C GLN A 167 31.66 -16.85 40.11
N PHE A 168 31.77 -17.53 41.24
CA PHE A 168 30.63 -17.93 42.08
C PHE A 168 30.66 -17.25 43.44
N TYR A 169 29.48 -16.82 43.89
CA TYR A 169 29.25 -16.26 45.22
C TYR A 169 28.35 -17.22 46.00
N HIS A 170 28.84 -17.70 47.14
CA HIS A 170 28.32 -18.84 47.88
C HIS A 170 27.00 -18.59 48.64
N TRP A 171 25.94 -18.23 47.90
CA TRP A 171 24.59 -18.01 48.42
C TRP A 171 24.08 -19.21 49.21
N LYS A 172 24.26 -20.44 48.69
CA LYS A 172 23.73 -21.65 49.33
C LYS A 172 24.33 -21.88 50.71
N LYS A 173 25.59 -21.50 50.91
CA LYS A 173 26.24 -21.56 52.22
C LYS A 173 25.62 -20.53 53.17
N PHE A 174 25.55 -19.27 52.74
CA PHE A 174 24.97 -18.19 53.55
C PHE A 174 23.52 -18.48 53.96
N SER A 175 22.68 -18.93 53.02
CA SER A 175 21.25 -19.18 53.27
C SER A 175 21.01 -20.32 54.27
N ASN A 176 21.91 -21.30 54.34
CA ASN A 176 21.83 -22.41 55.29
C ASN A 176 22.35 -22.05 56.68
N GLU A 177 23.30 -21.11 56.77
CA GLU A 177 23.89 -20.67 58.03
C GLU A 177 23.05 -19.57 58.71
N ASP A 178 22.30 -18.76 57.95
CA ASP A 178 21.42 -17.74 58.51
C ASP A 178 20.17 -18.37 59.17
N PRO A 179 19.91 -18.17 60.47
CA PRO A 179 18.81 -18.82 61.19
C PRO A 179 17.42 -18.43 60.68
N TYR A 180 17.28 -17.24 60.08
CA TYR A 180 16.00 -16.75 59.60
C TYR A 180 15.68 -17.31 58.20
N ILE A 181 16.67 -17.32 57.31
CA ILE A 181 16.51 -17.84 55.94
C ILE A 181 16.37 -19.37 55.94
N SER A 182 17.19 -20.07 56.73
CA SER A 182 17.22 -21.54 56.78
C SER A 182 15.98 -22.18 57.42
N ALA A 183 15.24 -21.43 58.26
CA ALA A 183 14.04 -21.92 58.94
C ALA A 183 12.92 -22.36 57.98
N VAL A 184 12.96 -21.94 56.71
CA VAL A 184 11.97 -22.32 55.70
C VAL A 184 12.68 -22.86 54.46
N GLY A 185 12.38 -24.09 54.05
CA GLY A 185 13.20 -24.86 53.12
C GLY A 185 13.40 -24.34 51.69
N TYR A 186 12.80 -23.22 51.27
CA TYR A 186 12.97 -22.65 49.92
C TYR A 186 13.42 -21.19 49.98
N HIS A 187 14.65 -20.88 49.54
CA HIS A 187 15.28 -19.56 49.72
C HIS A 187 16.02 -19.09 48.45
N SER A 188 15.24 -18.77 47.42
CA SER A 188 15.79 -18.39 46.12
C SER A 188 16.03 -16.89 46.04
N ILE A 189 17.15 -16.49 45.41
CA ILE A 189 17.32 -15.12 44.92
C ILE A 189 16.46 -15.01 43.66
N GLN A 190 15.57 -14.03 43.60
CA GLN A 190 14.69 -13.83 42.44
C GLN A 190 15.08 -12.61 41.61
N ARG A 191 15.74 -11.63 42.23
CA ARG A 191 16.20 -10.43 41.53
C ARG A 191 17.47 -9.87 42.14
N ILE A 192 18.37 -9.44 41.28
CA ILE A 192 19.55 -8.65 41.60
C ILE A 192 19.38 -7.25 40.98
N VAL A 193 19.83 -6.22 41.69
CA VAL A 193 19.89 -4.83 41.18
C VAL A 193 21.19 -4.20 41.67
N LYS A 194 21.95 -3.57 40.76
CA LYS A 194 23.19 -2.87 41.13
C LYS A 194 22.91 -1.72 42.11
N ALA A 195 23.60 -1.73 43.26
CA ALA A 195 23.56 -0.61 44.21
C ALA A 195 24.63 0.43 43.86
N ASN A 196 25.85 -0.05 43.64
CA ASN A 196 27.01 0.72 43.22
C ASN A 196 28.07 -0.25 42.63
N ASP A 197 29.28 0.22 42.34
CA ASP A 197 30.34 -0.62 41.74
C ASP A 197 30.88 -1.73 42.66
N ARG A 198 30.46 -1.77 43.93
CA ARG A 198 30.90 -2.76 44.92
C ARG A 198 29.75 -3.61 45.47
N GLU A 199 28.53 -3.10 45.46
CA GLU A 199 27.42 -3.71 46.16
C GLU A 199 26.19 -3.92 45.28
N TYR A 200 25.45 -4.98 45.57
CA TYR A 200 24.20 -5.33 44.90
C TYR A 200 23.09 -5.59 45.91
N TRP A 201 21.87 -5.19 45.54
CA TRP A 201 20.64 -5.55 46.23
C TRP A 201 20.10 -6.86 45.69
N LEU A 202 19.74 -7.77 46.58
CA LEU A 202 19.19 -9.08 46.24
C LEU A 202 17.80 -9.20 46.87
N ALA A 203 16.77 -9.27 46.04
CA ALA A 203 15.44 -9.66 46.50
C ALA A 203 15.34 -11.18 46.49
N THR A 204 14.97 -11.74 47.63
CA THR A 204 14.88 -13.19 47.85
C THR A 204 13.48 -13.55 48.35
N THR A 205 13.11 -14.82 48.29
CA THR A 205 11.82 -15.30 48.82
C THR A 205 11.68 -15.19 50.34
N ARG A 206 12.74 -14.71 51.03
CA ARG A 206 12.82 -14.55 52.48
C ARG A 206 13.08 -13.12 52.93
N GLY A 207 13.53 -12.23 52.06
CA GLY A 207 13.90 -10.88 52.47
C GLY A 207 14.85 -10.19 51.51
N LEU A 208 15.18 -8.95 51.85
CA LEU A 208 16.15 -8.13 51.15
C LEU A 208 17.56 -8.41 51.72
N VAL A 209 18.47 -8.79 50.84
CA VAL A 209 19.87 -9.06 51.15
C VAL A 209 20.76 -8.08 50.38
N LYS A 210 21.89 -7.69 50.97
CA LYS A 210 22.96 -6.94 50.29
C LYS A 210 24.16 -7.85 50.05
N LEU A 211 24.73 -7.80 48.86
CA LEU A 211 25.98 -8.47 48.51
C LEU A 211 27.10 -7.43 48.36
N ASP A 212 28.25 -7.71 48.97
CA ASP A 212 29.51 -7.02 48.66
C ASP A 212 30.36 -7.91 47.74
N ILE A 213 30.59 -7.48 46.51
CA ILE A 213 31.20 -8.33 45.47
C ILE A 213 32.71 -8.54 45.67
N VAL A 214 33.36 -7.69 46.47
CA VAL A 214 34.80 -7.76 46.74
C VAL A 214 35.08 -8.79 47.83
N THR A 215 34.28 -8.76 48.89
CA THR A 215 34.41 -9.69 50.03
C THR A 215 33.64 -10.99 49.81
N GLY A 216 32.64 -10.98 48.94
CA GLY A 216 31.69 -12.08 48.74
C GLY A 216 30.69 -12.28 49.88
N ASN A 217 30.59 -11.31 50.79
CA ASN A 217 29.73 -11.40 51.96
C ASN A 217 28.30 -10.96 51.63
N PHE A 218 27.35 -11.74 52.14
CA PHE A 218 25.92 -11.43 52.12
C PHE A 218 25.49 -10.88 53.48
N ARG A 219 24.61 -9.88 53.48
CA ARG A 219 24.02 -9.31 54.70
C ARG A 219 22.50 -9.22 54.57
N LEU A 220 21.75 -9.93 55.40
CA LEU A 220 20.31 -9.78 55.51
C LEU A 220 19.98 -8.41 56.12
N LEU A 221 19.11 -7.64 55.47
CA LEU A 221 18.79 -6.26 55.87
C LEU A 221 17.41 -6.10 56.49
N GLY A 222 16.53 -7.04 56.21
CA GLY A 222 15.14 -6.99 56.61
C GLY A 222 14.30 -7.89 55.71
N GLY A 223 13.16 -8.29 56.23
CA GLY A 223 12.34 -9.36 55.66
C GLY A 223 11.33 -9.82 56.70
N GLY A 224 10.45 -10.72 56.31
CA GLY A 224 9.24 -11.03 57.10
C GLY A 224 8.22 -11.82 56.29
N TYR A 225 8.26 -11.65 54.97
CA TYR A 225 7.38 -12.34 54.06
C TYR A 225 7.99 -13.66 53.62
N ASN A 226 7.16 -14.69 53.65
CA ASN A 226 7.44 -16.02 53.10
C ASN A 226 6.66 -16.12 51.79
N GLY A 227 7.31 -15.81 50.66
CA GLY A 227 6.67 -15.83 49.35
C GLY A 227 7.50 -15.18 48.24
N ASP A 228 7.01 -15.32 47.02
CA ASP A 228 7.65 -14.78 45.82
C ASP A 228 7.62 -13.24 45.77
N ILE A 229 8.68 -12.68 45.18
CA ILE A 229 8.83 -11.27 44.88
C ILE A 229 8.11 -10.95 43.58
N THR A 230 7.35 -9.86 43.56
CA THR A 230 6.76 -9.36 42.32
C THR A 230 7.69 -8.34 41.65
N ASP A 231 8.25 -7.40 42.43
CA ASP A 231 9.13 -6.37 41.89
C ASP A 231 10.14 -5.86 42.93
N LEU A 232 11.26 -5.33 42.43
CA LEU A 232 12.30 -4.64 43.20
C LEU A 232 12.71 -3.38 42.44
N GLN A 233 12.69 -2.24 43.13
CA GLN A 233 13.12 -0.96 42.56
C GLN A 233 14.06 -0.26 43.52
N TYR A 234 15.22 0.17 43.01
CA TYR A 234 16.19 0.94 43.77
C TYR A 234 16.15 2.42 43.36
N ASP A 235 15.88 3.29 44.33
CA ASP A 235 16.02 4.72 44.19
C ASP A 235 17.36 5.18 44.75
N SER A 236 18.36 5.27 43.88
CA SER A 236 19.70 5.74 44.24
C SER A 236 19.73 7.20 44.70
N LYS A 237 18.78 8.05 44.27
CA LYS A 237 18.70 9.45 44.71
C LYS A 237 18.18 9.57 46.14
N ALA A 238 17.13 8.81 46.45
CA ALA A 238 16.55 8.78 47.79
C ALA A 238 17.35 7.90 48.77
N GLY A 239 18.16 6.96 48.25
CA GLY A 239 18.80 5.90 49.04
C GLY A 239 17.75 4.94 49.61
N ARG A 240 16.76 4.56 48.79
CA ARG A 240 15.63 3.71 49.21
C ARG A 240 15.43 2.55 48.24
N VAL A 241 15.18 1.37 48.81
CA VAL A 241 14.86 0.16 48.05
C VAL A 241 13.42 -0.22 48.35
N TYR A 242 12.62 -0.37 47.31
CA TYR A 242 11.22 -0.76 47.40
C TYR A 242 11.04 -2.18 46.87
N LEU A 243 10.23 -2.97 47.57
CA LEU A 243 9.98 -4.36 47.25
C LEU A 243 8.51 -4.71 47.44
N SER A 244 7.91 -5.31 46.42
CA SER A 244 6.56 -5.86 46.48
C SER A 244 6.58 -7.39 46.39
N ASN A 245 5.63 -8.05 47.04
CA ASN A 245 5.56 -9.50 47.07
C ASN A 245 4.21 -10.03 46.57
N GLU A 246 4.12 -11.36 46.46
CA GLU A 246 2.94 -12.04 45.98
C GLU A 246 1.70 -11.92 46.90
N LYS A 247 1.88 -11.44 48.14
CA LYS A 247 0.80 -11.18 49.11
C LYS A 247 0.26 -9.75 49.02
N ASN A 248 0.73 -8.96 48.04
CA ASN A 248 0.42 -7.54 47.87
C ASN A 248 0.91 -6.66 49.03
N GLU A 249 1.99 -7.07 49.68
CA GLU A 249 2.66 -6.26 50.68
C GLU A 249 3.76 -5.43 50.00
N LEU A 250 3.96 -4.20 50.47
CA LEU A 250 5.02 -3.31 50.01
C LEU A 250 5.95 -3.00 51.17
N TYR A 251 7.25 -3.12 50.93
CA TYR A 251 8.29 -2.82 51.89
C TYR A 251 9.26 -1.77 51.34
N CYS A 252 9.87 -1.03 52.27
CA CYS A 252 10.90 -0.05 51.97
C CYS A 252 12.08 -0.25 52.92
N TYR A 253 13.29 -0.31 52.35
CA TYR A 253 14.55 -0.19 53.09
C TYR A 253 15.16 1.19 52.82
N GLU A 254 15.50 1.93 53.87
CA GLU A 254 16.14 3.24 53.77
C GLU A 254 17.60 3.17 54.22
N GLU A 255 18.53 3.45 53.30
CA GLU A 255 19.97 3.27 53.52
C GLU A 255 20.51 4.18 54.61
N LYS A 256 20.06 5.44 54.63
CA LYS A 256 20.55 6.46 55.58
C LYS A 256 20.25 6.10 57.02
N THR A 257 19.12 5.44 57.25
CA THR A 257 18.64 5.07 58.58
C THR A 257 18.84 3.58 58.88
N ASN A 258 19.29 2.78 57.90
CA ASN A 258 19.33 1.33 57.93
C ASN A 258 17.99 0.70 58.38
N ARG A 259 16.86 1.33 58.03
CA ARG A 259 15.54 0.91 58.52
C ARG A 259 14.76 0.18 57.45
N TYR A 260 14.25 -0.99 57.80
CA TYR A 260 13.32 -1.77 57.00
C TYR A 260 11.90 -1.65 57.56
N GLN A 261 10.91 -1.32 56.72
CA GLN A 261 9.53 -1.13 57.17
C GLN A 261 8.49 -1.47 56.09
N SER A 262 7.27 -1.81 56.51
CA SER A 262 6.13 -1.89 55.60
C SER A 262 5.65 -0.50 55.19
N VAL A 263 5.12 -0.39 53.99
CA VAL A 263 4.55 0.83 53.42
C VAL A 263 3.05 0.65 53.28
N SER A 264 2.26 1.62 53.71
CA SER A 264 0.81 1.56 53.58
C SER A 264 0.39 1.73 52.12
N ILE A 265 -0.53 0.87 51.66
CA ILE A 265 -1.10 0.93 50.32
C ILE A 265 -2.50 1.52 50.42
N LEU A 266 -2.72 2.65 49.73
CA LEU A 266 -4.00 3.34 49.66
C LEU A 266 -4.65 3.05 48.31
N ARG A 267 -5.87 2.51 48.35
CA ARG A 267 -6.65 2.26 47.13
C ARG A 267 -7.37 3.53 46.72
N GLU A 268 -7.18 3.97 45.49
CA GLU A 268 -7.95 5.08 44.94
C GLU A 268 -9.29 4.56 44.38
N ALA A 269 -10.38 5.27 44.67
CA ALA A 269 -11.69 4.97 44.07
C ALA A 269 -11.64 5.13 42.54
N TYR A 270 -10.77 6.02 42.07
CA TYR A 270 -10.43 6.24 40.68
C TYR A 270 -8.92 6.39 40.64
N PRO A 271 -8.11 5.39 40.27
CA PRO A 271 -6.69 5.59 40.18
C PRO A 271 -6.38 6.47 38.97
N SER A 272 -5.70 7.59 39.20
CA SER A 272 -5.32 8.50 38.13
C SER A 272 -4.23 7.85 37.28
N THR A 273 -4.53 7.55 36.01
CA THR A 273 -3.49 7.18 35.02
C THR A 273 -2.64 8.39 34.58
N ARG A 274 -2.77 9.54 35.27
CA ARG A 274 -1.98 10.75 34.99
C ARG A 274 -0.55 10.56 35.47
N PHE A 275 0.36 10.51 34.49
CA PHE A 275 1.80 10.60 34.67
C PHE A 275 2.25 12.07 34.64
N ASP A 276 2.29 12.72 35.80
CA ASP A 276 2.64 14.13 35.99
C ASP A 276 4.16 14.39 35.75
N ASN A 277 4.60 15.64 35.58
CA ASN A 277 6.04 15.95 35.54
C ASN A 277 6.74 15.74 36.89
N SER A 278 6.00 15.84 38.00
CA SER A 278 6.43 15.43 39.34
C SER A 278 6.61 13.92 39.50
N ASP A 279 6.09 13.10 38.57
CA ASP A 279 6.26 11.64 38.61
C ASP A 279 7.63 11.16 38.09
N GLU A 280 8.52 12.05 37.65
CA GLU A 280 9.92 11.70 37.39
C GLU A 280 10.65 11.25 38.66
N GLU A 281 10.14 11.70 39.80
CA GLU A 281 10.58 11.32 41.13
C GLU A 281 9.82 10.11 41.70
N ASP A 282 8.63 9.81 41.20
CA ASP A 282 7.81 8.72 41.73
C ASP A 282 8.34 7.35 41.24
N ARG A 283 8.29 6.37 42.15
CA ARG A 283 8.67 4.97 41.86
C ARG A 283 7.44 4.13 41.62
N TRP A 284 7.56 3.19 40.69
CA TRP A 284 6.43 2.40 40.23
C TRP A 284 6.79 0.93 40.31
N LEU A 285 5.96 0.15 41.00
CA LEU A 285 6.22 -1.26 41.25
C LEU A 285 5.05 -2.12 40.79
N ALA A 286 5.38 -3.27 40.23
CA ALA A 286 4.41 -4.30 39.90
C ALA A 286 3.86 -4.94 41.19
N SER A 287 2.57 -5.31 41.20
CA SER A 287 1.95 -6.09 42.28
C SER A 287 0.81 -6.96 41.73
N ARG A 288 0.39 -7.97 42.50
CA ARG A 288 -0.75 -8.82 42.11
C ARG A 288 -2.10 -8.10 42.14
N SER A 289 -2.23 -7.01 42.87
CA SER A 289 -3.46 -6.19 42.93
C SER A 289 -3.51 -5.07 41.90
N GLY A 290 -2.41 -4.84 41.18
CA GLY A 290 -2.30 -3.73 40.23
C GLY A 290 -0.94 -3.03 40.29
N LEU A 291 -0.90 -1.80 39.81
CA LEU A 291 0.28 -0.96 39.73
C LEU A 291 0.42 -0.12 41.01
N LEU A 292 1.56 -0.19 41.69
CA LEU A 292 1.84 0.62 42.87
C LEU A 292 2.61 1.88 42.46
N LYS A 293 2.11 3.05 42.88
CA LYS A 293 2.75 4.36 42.70
C LYS A 293 3.23 4.89 44.05
N ILE A 294 4.54 5.01 44.20
CA ILE A 294 5.20 5.48 45.41
C ILE A 294 5.61 6.93 45.20
N ARG A 295 5.09 7.82 46.06
CA ARG A 295 5.37 9.26 45.98
C ARG A 295 6.62 9.61 46.77
N ASN A 296 7.54 10.36 46.15
CA ASN A 296 8.87 10.62 46.73
C ASN A 296 8.83 11.30 48.13
N ASN A 297 7.75 12.04 48.42
CA ASN A 297 7.56 12.81 49.66
C ASN A 297 6.55 12.21 50.65
N ARG A 298 6.08 10.98 50.45
CA ARG A 298 5.15 10.31 51.37
C ARG A 298 5.61 8.89 51.72
N ASN A 299 5.23 8.43 52.91
CA ASN A 299 5.41 7.04 53.34
C ASN A 299 4.21 6.16 52.95
N ASP A 300 3.48 6.53 51.89
CA ASP A 300 2.34 5.78 51.35
C ASP A 300 2.56 5.45 49.87
N ALA A 301 1.93 4.38 49.42
CA ALA A 301 1.81 4.03 48.01
C ALA A 301 0.35 4.08 47.57
N LEU A 302 0.09 4.55 46.36
CA LEU A 302 -1.23 4.51 45.74
C LEU A 302 -1.32 3.23 44.90
N LEU A 303 -2.45 2.52 45.02
CA LEU A 303 -2.75 1.36 44.18
C LEU A 303 -3.65 1.76 43.01
N GLU A 304 -3.10 1.63 41.81
CA GLU A 304 -3.83 1.65 40.55
C GLU A 304 -4.23 0.21 40.18
N ALA A 305 -5.54 -0.04 40.15
CA ALA A 305 -6.10 -1.36 39.87
C ALA A 305 -7.01 -1.32 38.63
N TYR A 306 -7.22 -2.50 38.02
CA TYR A 306 -8.15 -2.67 36.91
C TYR A 306 -9.57 -2.20 37.27
N ILE A 307 -10.19 -1.42 36.37
CA ILE A 307 -11.58 -1.00 36.45
C ILE A 307 -12.30 -1.46 35.18
N PRO A 308 -13.17 -2.49 35.26
CA PRO A 308 -13.85 -3.05 34.10
C PRO A 308 -14.69 -2.05 33.30
N GLN A 309 -15.23 -1.03 33.96
CA GLN A 309 -16.12 -0.04 33.35
C GLN A 309 -15.37 1.04 32.56
N LEU A 310 -14.05 1.12 32.68
CA LEU A 310 -13.23 2.19 32.11
C LEU A 310 -12.36 1.67 30.96
N THR A 311 -12.81 1.86 29.72
CA THR A 311 -12.04 1.47 28.52
C THR A 311 -10.76 2.28 28.44
N GLY A 312 -9.63 1.60 28.23
CA GLY A 312 -8.32 2.24 28.19
C GLY A 312 -7.64 2.39 29.55
N ALA A 313 -8.27 1.91 30.63
CA ALA A 313 -7.61 1.68 31.91
C ALA A 313 -6.62 0.50 31.82
N GLN A 314 -5.93 0.25 32.92
CA GLN A 314 -5.07 -0.92 33.11
C GLN A 314 -5.75 -2.22 32.67
N LEU A 315 -4.99 -3.19 32.19
CA LEU A 315 -5.51 -4.52 31.86
C LEU A 315 -5.97 -5.27 33.12
N PRO A 316 -6.99 -6.16 33.03
CA PRO A 316 -7.32 -7.08 34.11
C PRO A 316 -6.12 -7.94 34.51
N GLY A 317 -6.09 -8.31 35.78
CA GLY A 317 -5.18 -9.33 36.32
C GLY A 317 -3.90 -8.77 36.94
N ILE A 318 -2.93 -9.65 37.13
CA ILE A 318 -1.70 -9.39 37.89
C ILE A 318 -0.75 -8.53 37.05
N VAL A 319 -0.22 -7.44 37.62
CA VAL A 319 0.93 -6.75 37.01
C VAL A 319 2.18 -7.51 37.39
N ASN A 320 2.88 -8.03 36.38
CA ASN A 320 4.10 -8.81 36.58
C ASN A 320 5.36 -7.96 36.41
N ARG A 321 5.33 -6.96 35.51
CA ARG A 321 6.52 -6.15 35.20
C ARG A 321 6.15 -4.75 34.73
N ILE A 322 7.01 -3.80 35.06
CA ILE A 322 6.98 -2.44 34.52
C ILE A 322 8.34 -2.13 33.88
N TYR A 323 8.32 -1.43 32.75
CA TYR A 323 9.52 -0.97 32.08
C TYR A 323 9.30 0.45 31.53
N THR A 324 10.33 1.29 31.52
CA THR A 324 10.27 2.63 30.95
C THR A 324 11.25 2.73 29.80
N ASP A 325 10.75 3.03 28.60
CA ASP A 325 11.58 3.14 27.39
C ASP A 325 12.33 4.49 27.33
N LYS A 326 13.21 4.65 26.33
CA LYS A 326 14.01 5.86 26.09
C LYS A 326 13.14 7.10 25.82
N LEU A 327 11.94 6.92 25.26
CA LEU A 327 10.95 7.97 25.02
C LEU A 327 10.06 8.24 26.24
N LYS A 328 10.34 7.58 27.38
CA LYS A 328 9.61 7.67 28.64
C LYS A 328 8.16 7.18 28.54
N ASN A 329 7.84 6.32 27.58
CA ASN A 329 6.62 5.53 27.66
C ASN A 329 6.83 4.39 28.65
N ARG A 330 5.74 4.01 29.31
CA ARG A 330 5.74 2.99 30.34
C ARG A 330 5.00 1.76 29.84
N TRP A 331 5.68 0.63 29.92
CA TRP A 331 5.22 -0.67 29.49
C TRP A 331 4.84 -1.45 30.74
N VAL A 332 3.57 -1.82 30.86
CA VAL A 332 3.02 -2.53 32.01
C VAL A 332 2.54 -3.90 31.53
N GLY A 333 3.28 -4.94 31.90
CA GLY A 333 3.01 -6.32 31.53
C GLY A 333 2.12 -6.99 32.57
N THR A 334 1.10 -7.70 32.10
CA THR A 334 0.17 -8.44 32.94
C THR A 334 0.11 -9.92 32.55
N ASP A 335 -0.77 -10.68 33.22
CA ASP A 335 -1.16 -12.03 32.80
C ASP A 335 -2.18 -12.04 31.63
N ASN A 336 -2.63 -10.87 31.17
CA ASN A 336 -3.64 -10.67 30.12
C ASN A 336 -3.17 -9.75 28.97
N GLY A 337 -1.85 -9.67 28.74
CA GLY A 337 -1.21 -8.85 27.71
C GLY A 337 -0.35 -7.76 28.33
N PHE A 338 -0.19 -6.65 27.61
CA PHE A 338 0.47 -5.46 28.17
C PHE A 338 -0.16 -4.16 27.70
N ALA A 339 0.07 -3.12 28.48
CA ALA A 339 -0.40 -1.77 28.24
C ALA A 339 0.79 -0.81 28.10
N ILE A 340 0.73 0.09 27.12
CA ILE A 340 1.71 1.17 26.94
C ILE A 340 1.04 2.48 27.32
N TYR A 341 1.61 3.14 28.31
CA TYR A 341 1.21 4.46 28.76
C TYR A 341 2.23 5.47 28.28
N SER A 342 1.83 6.34 27.37
CA SER A 342 2.74 7.37 26.89
C SER A 342 2.66 8.65 27.70
N ARG A 343 3.83 9.24 27.95
CA ARG A 343 3.96 10.59 28.51
C ARG A 343 3.51 11.70 27.55
N SER A 344 3.64 11.48 26.24
CA SER A 344 3.35 12.46 25.17
C SER A 344 1.90 12.40 24.64
N GLY A 345 1.04 11.57 25.23
CA GLY A 345 -0.37 11.36 24.83
C GLY A 345 -1.38 12.28 25.51
N ARG A 346 -0.96 13.49 25.86
CA ARG A 346 -1.75 14.41 26.70
C ARG A 346 -2.95 15.01 25.97
N SER A 347 -3.12 14.74 24.68
CA SER A 347 -4.23 15.27 23.90
C SER A 347 -5.57 14.76 24.42
N SER A 348 -5.78 13.46 24.60
CA SER A 348 -7.05 12.93 25.13
C SER A 348 -7.01 12.66 26.63
N SER A 349 -8.06 13.06 27.33
CA SER A 349 -8.28 12.72 28.73
C SER A 349 -9.76 12.43 29.04
N PHE A 350 -10.04 11.62 30.05
CA PHE A 350 -11.38 11.31 30.54
C PHE A 350 -11.53 11.71 32.01
N ILE A 351 -12.66 12.32 32.36
CA ILE A 351 -13.03 12.67 33.73
C ILE A 351 -14.28 11.84 34.09
N PRO A 352 -14.19 10.86 34.99
CA PRO A 352 -15.36 10.12 35.46
C PRO A 352 -16.25 11.04 36.30
N LEU A 353 -17.55 10.92 36.10
CA LEU A 353 -18.56 11.71 36.83
C LEU A 353 -19.49 10.83 37.69
N VAL A 354 -19.48 9.51 37.50
CA VAL A 354 -20.34 8.55 38.18
C VAL A 354 -19.51 7.46 38.85
N ALA A 355 -19.88 7.05 40.08
CA ALA A 355 -19.25 6.03 40.92
C ALA A 355 -19.12 4.64 40.22
N ILE A 356 -18.00 3.93 40.41
CA ILE A 356 -17.73 2.60 39.80
C ILE A 356 -18.79 1.55 40.14
N ASN A 357 -19.39 1.66 41.33
CA ASN A 357 -20.33 0.65 41.85
C ASN A 357 -21.79 0.90 41.46
N GLU A 358 -22.09 1.95 40.68
CA GLU A 358 -23.44 2.14 40.15
C GLU A 358 -23.64 1.23 38.93
N PRO A 359 -24.45 0.16 39.02
CA PRO A 359 -24.52 -0.92 38.01
C PRO A 359 -25.05 -0.47 36.64
N LEU A 360 -25.41 0.82 36.52
CA LEU A 360 -26.07 1.43 35.40
C LEU A 360 -25.36 2.70 34.89
N GLY A 361 -24.10 3.01 35.25
CA GLY A 361 -23.35 4.22 34.86
C GLY A 361 -23.61 4.74 33.43
N TYR A 362 -24.65 5.57 33.32
CA TYR A 362 -25.59 5.55 32.20
C TYR A 362 -24.99 5.95 30.86
N ASN A 363 -25.31 5.14 29.84
CA ASN A 363 -25.16 5.37 28.40
C ASN A 363 -25.98 6.60 27.88
N ASN A 364 -26.25 7.58 28.73
CA ASN A 364 -27.20 8.67 28.48
C ASN A 364 -26.59 10.05 28.77
N MET A 365 -25.26 10.19 28.74
CA MET A 365 -24.61 11.50 28.84
C MET A 365 -24.79 12.24 27.51
N GLY A 366 -25.40 13.43 27.54
CA GLY A 366 -25.88 14.11 26.33
C GLY A 366 -24.99 15.25 25.86
N VAL A 367 -24.79 16.27 26.70
CA VAL A 367 -24.10 17.51 26.33
C VAL A 367 -23.01 17.90 27.33
N ALA A 368 -21.91 18.41 26.80
CA ALA A 368 -20.86 19.08 27.57
C ALA A 368 -20.67 20.51 27.06
N TYR A 369 -20.52 21.44 28.01
CA TYR A 369 -20.24 22.85 27.75
C TYR A 369 -19.21 23.39 28.75
N PHE A 370 -18.36 24.32 28.31
CA PHE A 370 -17.43 25.00 29.21
C PHE A 370 -17.88 26.44 29.44
N ASP A 371 -18.23 26.76 30.69
CA ASP A 371 -18.58 28.13 31.08
C ASP A 371 -17.33 28.90 31.51
N ARG A 372 -16.92 29.86 30.68
CA ARG A 372 -15.73 30.70 30.91
C ARG A 372 -15.86 31.61 32.12
N ILE A 373 -17.08 32.03 32.46
CA ILE A 373 -17.31 32.95 33.58
C ILE A 373 -17.12 32.22 34.91
N SER A 374 -17.70 31.03 35.08
CA SER A 374 -17.53 30.24 36.31
C SER A 374 -16.28 29.34 36.31
N GLN A 375 -15.60 29.18 35.17
CA GLN A 375 -14.46 28.26 34.98
C GLN A 375 -14.81 26.79 35.31
N GLN A 376 -15.99 26.35 34.85
CA GLN A 376 -16.52 25.00 35.10
C GLN A 376 -16.92 24.30 33.81
N TYR A 377 -16.71 22.98 33.75
CA TYR A 377 -17.43 22.15 32.78
C TYR A 377 -18.83 21.86 33.32
N ILE A 378 -19.84 22.05 32.47
CA ILE A 378 -21.22 21.67 32.70
C ILE A 378 -21.47 20.45 31.82
N VAL A 379 -21.73 19.30 32.43
CA VAL A 379 -21.95 18.04 31.73
C VAL A 379 -23.30 17.50 32.13
N CYS A 380 -24.16 17.16 31.16
CA CYS A 380 -25.52 16.74 31.45
C CYS A 380 -25.76 15.27 31.11
N SER A 381 -26.53 14.59 31.96
CA SER A 381 -27.14 13.29 31.68
C SER A 381 -28.62 13.44 31.31
N VAL A 382 -29.10 12.58 30.42
CA VAL A 382 -30.47 12.55 29.92
C VAL A 382 -31.34 11.63 30.77
N THR A 383 -30.85 10.44 31.15
CA THR A 383 -31.61 9.48 31.96
C THR A 383 -30.66 8.68 32.88
N PRO A 384 -30.72 8.87 34.22
CA PRO A 384 -31.50 9.89 34.91
C PRO A 384 -31.02 11.29 34.55
N ALA A 385 -31.93 12.27 34.56
CA ALA A 385 -31.59 13.65 34.26
C ALA A 385 -30.72 14.25 35.37
N GLY A 386 -29.62 14.90 34.99
CA GLY A 386 -28.68 15.46 35.93
C GLY A 386 -27.67 16.39 35.27
N VAL A 387 -27.14 17.32 36.05
CA VAL A 387 -26.13 18.29 35.63
C VAL A 387 -24.95 18.20 36.58
N TYR A 388 -23.80 17.80 36.04
CA TYR A 388 -22.52 17.74 36.72
C TYR A 388 -21.75 19.04 36.47
N LEU A 389 -21.48 19.77 37.55
CA LEU A 389 -20.59 20.93 37.55
C LEU A 389 -19.20 20.48 37.97
N VAL A 390 -18.24 20.55 37.05
CA VAL A 390 -16.85 20.16 37.28
C VAL A 390 -16.00 21.42 37.38
N ASN A 391 -15.55 21.75 38.58
CA ASN A 391 -14.70 22.91 38.79
C ASN A 391 -13.29 22.65 38.27
N THR A 392 -12.79 23.49 37.36
CA THR A 392 -11.48 23.22 36.72
C THR A 392 -10.28 23.49 37.62
N ASN A 393 -10.44 24.29 38.68
CA ASN A 393 -9.38 24.64 39.62
C ASN A 393 -9.32 23.66 40.80
N THR A 394 -10.46 23.41 41.44
CA THR A 394 -10.54 22.53 42.62
C THR A 394 -10.69 21.06 42.25
N LYS A 395 -11.01 20.76 40.98
CA LYS A 395 -11.38 19.43 40.47
C LYS A 395 -12.63 18.82 41.13
N LYS A 396 -13.34 19.57 41.98
CA LYS A 396 -14.55 19.08 42.65
C LYS A 396 -15.69 18.92 41.65
N ILE A 397 -16.44 17.84 41.80
CA ILE A 397 -17.64 17.53 41.02
C ILE A 397 -18.88 17.76 41.91
N LYS A 398 -19.88 18.50 41.40
CA LYS A 398 -21.19 18.69 42.04
C LYS A 398 -22.29 18.21 41.10
N LEU A 399 -23.12 17.27 41.54
CA LEU A 399 -24.32 16.82 40.83
C LEU A 399 -25.54 17.66 41.25
N ILE A 400 -26.33 18.09 40.27
CA ILE A 400 -27.61 18.76 40.45
C ILE A 400 -28.66 17.99 39.65
N ASN A 401 -29.73 17.55 40.31
CA ASN A 401 -30.81 16.75 39.71
C ASN A 401 -32.19 17.40 39.85
N THR A 402 -32.29 18.54 40.54
CA THR A 402 -33.51 19.32 40.69
C THR A 402 -33.28 20.77 40.31
N ASP A 403 -34.35 21.47 39.94
CA ASP A 403 -34.36 22.92 39.82
C ASP A 403 -34.40 23.59 41.20
N GLU A 404 -34.45 24.93 41.22
CA GLU A 404 -34.48 25.72 42.45
C GLU A 404 -35.76 25.55 43.31
N THR A 405 -36.81 24.97 42.74
CA THR A 405 -38.07 24.64 43.45
C THR A 405 -38.05 23.23 44.05
N GLY A 406 -37.01 22.44 43.75
CA GLY A 406 -36.92 21.03 44.12
C GLY A 406 -37.58 20.07 43.12
N THR A 407 -38.07 20.58 41.99
CA THR A 407 -38.65 19.74 40.93
C THR A 407 -37.53 19.03 40.17
N PRO A 408 -37.65 17.71 39.88
CA PRO A 408 -36.65 16.98 39.12
C PRO A 408 -36.38 17.63 37.75
N LEU A 409 -35.11 17.79 37.41
CA LEU A 409 -34.69 18.24 36.09
C LEU A 409 -35.11 17.21 35.03
N GLN A 410 -35.28 17.70 33.80
CA GLN A 410 -35.52 16.86 32.64
C GLN A 410 -34.22 16.67 31.84
N GLY A 411 -34.17 15.63 31.00
CA GLY A 411 -32.98 15.29 30.23
C GLY A 411 -32.54 16.44 29.33
N CYS A 412 -31.32 16.94 29.51
CA CYS A 412 -30.80 18.08 28.77
C CYS A 412 -30.22 17.65 27.42
N MET A 413 -30.65 18.33 26.37
CA MET A 413 -30.34 18.04 24.96
C MET A 413 -29.23 18.95 24.45
N THR A 414 -29.24 20.22 24.83
CA THR A 414 -28.16 21.15 24.52
C THR A 414 -28.12 22.30 25.52
N ILE A 415 -26.97 22.98 25.59
CA ILE A 415 -26.78 24.22 26.33
C ILE A 415 -26.58 25.35 25.33
N LYS A 416 -27.28 26.47 25.52
CA LYS A 416 -27.19 27.65 24.67
C LYS A 416 -26.93 28.90 25.49
N ARG A 417 -26.29 29.87 24.85
CA ARG A 417 -25.92 31.16 25.44
C ARG A 417 -26.62 32.27 24.67
N ASP A 418 -27.25 33.19 25.39
CA ASP A 418 -27.89 34.37 24.81
C ASP A 418 -26.90 35.54 24.64
N HIS A 419 -27.36 36.68 24.12
CA HIS A 419 -26.52 37.87 23.94
C HIS A 419 -26.10 38.53 25.26
N ALA A 420 -26.75 38.21 26.38
CA ALA A 420 -26.44 38.69 27.72
C ALA A 420 -25.55 37.70 28.51
N ASP A 421 -24.94 36.71 27.84
CA ASP A 421 -24.14 35.65 28.44
C ASP A 421 -24.88 34.78 29.48
N SER A 422 -26.21 34.77 29.50
CA SER A 422 -26.97 33.79 30.30
C SER A 422 -26.92 32.43 29.63
N LEU A 423 -26.86 31.37 30.44
CA LEU A 423 -26.87 30.00 29.96
C LEU A 423 -28.26 29.38 30.13
N TRP A 424 -28.68 28.68 29.10
CA TRP A 424 -29.98 28.04 28.98
C TRP A 424 -29.80 26.56 28.67
N LEU A 425 -30.41 25.71 29.48
CA LEU A 425 -30.49 24.27 29.26
C LEU A 425 -31.79 23.99 28.52
N LEU A 426 -31.66 23.48 27.30
CA LEU A 426 -32.79 23.00 26.52
C LEU A 426 -32.95 21.52 26.84
N THR A 427 -34.12 21.14 27.35
CA THR A 427 -34.39 19.78 27.83
C THR A 427 -35.55 19.13 27.08
N VAL A 428 -35.88 17.89 27.44
CA VAL A 428 -37.21 17.34 27.17
C VAL A 428 -38.22 18.13 28.04
N ASN A 429 -39.27 18.66 27.44
CA ASN A 429 -40.39 19.37 28.08
C ASN A 429 -40.06 20.66 28.86
N GLY A 430 -38.82 21.16 28.83
CA GLY A 430 -38.43 22.33 29.61
C GLY A 430 -37.29 23.15 29.00
N ILE A 431 -37.27 24.43 29.35
CA ILE A 431 -36.15 25.33 29.10
C ILE A 431 -35.76 25.93 30.46
N TYR A 432 -34.54 25.68 30.91
CA TYR A 432 -34.08 26.12 32.22
C TYR A 432 -32.98 27.17 32.09
N ARG A 433 -33.08 28.26 32.86
CA ARG A 433 -32.02 29.26 32.99
C ARG A 433 -31.06 28.86 34.09
N PHE A 434 -29.75 28.93 33.85
CA PHE A 434 -28.72 28.65 34.84
C PHE A 434 -28.32 29.89 35.65
N HIS A 435 -28.36 29.78 36.97
CA HIS A 435 -27.97 30.83 37.92
C HIS A 435 -26.59 30.55 38.51
N ARG A 436 -25.54 31.11 37.88
CA ARG A 436 -24.13 30.86 38.22
C ARG A 436 -23.80 30.99 39.71
N GLY A 437 -24.30 32.04 40.37
CA GLY A 437 -23.95 32.33 41.78
C GLY A 437 -24.43 31.27 42.77
N LYS A 438 -25.54 30.60 42.48
CA LYS A 438 -26.10 29.52 43.32
C LYS A 438 -25.79 28.12 42.77
N GLY A 439 -25.46 28.03 41.48
CA GLY A 439 -25.39 26.77 40.75
C GLY A 439 -26.75 26.07 40.77
N THR A 440 -27.82 26.80 40.46
CA THR A 440 -29.21 26.30 40.40
C THR A 440 -29.84 26.64 39.05
N PHE A 441 -31.00 26.05 38.78
CA PHE A 441 -31.73 26.23 37.54
C PHE A 441 -33.15 26.73 37.83
N SER A 442 -33.66 27.63 37.00
CA SER A 442 -35.06 28.08 37.05
C SER A 442 -35.76 27.75 35.73
N LEU A 443 -36.91 27.08 35.80
CA LEU A 443 -37.73 26.79 34.63
C LEU A 443 -38.30 28.07 34.02
N LEU A 444 -38.24 28.20 32.69
CA LEU A 444 -38.89 29.26 31.94
C LEU A 444 -40.41 29.05 32.00
N GLN A 445 -41.12 29.96 32.66
CA GLN A 445 -42.57 29.89 32.81
C GLN A 445 -43.28 30.10 31.46
N GLY A 446 -44.39 29.40 31.24
CA GLY A 446 -45.16 29.46 29.99
C GLY A 446 -44.81 28.38 28.96
N SER A 447 -44.12 27.31 29.38
CA SER A 447 -43.86 26.11 28.56
C SER A 447 -45.14 25.61 27.88
N TRP A 448 -45.06 25.32 26.57
CA TRP A 448 -46.18 24.86 25.76
C TRP A 448 -46.88 23.65 26.41
N GLU A 449 -48.11 23.83 26.89
CA GLU A 449 -48.85 22.77 27.57
C GLU A 449 -49.27 21.68 26.58
N LYS A 450 -48.86 20.44 26.89
CA LYS A 450 -49.24 19.14 26.30
C LYS A 450 -48.37 18.59 25.16
N ASP A 451 -47.91 17.37 25.42
CA ASP A 451 -47.14 16.40 24.61
C ASP A 451 -45.64 16.67 24.43
N GLU A 452 -44.85 15.58 24.42
CA GLU A 452 -43.37 15.52 24.48
C GLU A 452 -42.68 16.51 23.51
N VAL A 453 -42.30 17.71 23.99
CA VAL A 453 -41.52 18.68 23.20
C VAL A 453 -40.04 18.50 23.52
N VAL A 454 -39.22 18.30 22.49
CA VAL A 454 -37.76 18.22 22.63
C VAL A 454 -37.14 19.51 22.12
N TYR A 455 -36.62 20.34 23.01
CA TYR A 455 -35.95 21.59 22.65
C TYR A 455 -34.52 21.30 22.16
N ARG A 456 -34.21 21.63 20.91
CA ARG A 456 -32.99 21.22 20.19
C ARG A 456 -31.96 22.32 20.00
N ASP A 457 -32.41 23.56 19.80
CA ASP A 457 -31.55 24.71 19.58
C ASP A 457 -32.32 25.99 19.93
N MET A 458 -31.58 27.08 20.17
CA MET A 458 -32.13 28.39 20.47
C MET A 458 -31.22 29.48 19.92
N TYR A 459 -31.82 30.45 19.25
CA TYR A 459 -31.17 31.65 18.71
C TYR A 459 -31.93 32.89 19.16
N GLN A 460 -31.21 33.90 19.67
CA GLN A 460 -31.80 35.21 19.99
C GLN A 460 -31.61 36.14 18.79
N ASP A 461 -32.69 36.73 18.29
CA ASP A 461 -32.61 37.71 17.20
C ASP A 461 -32.31 39.13 17.72
N ILE A 462 -32.16 40.07 16.78
CA ILE A 462 -31.81 41.47 17.08
C ILE A 462 -32.88 42.19 17.91
N ASN A 463 -34.12 41.71 17.88
CA ASN A 463 -35.26 42.28 18.61
C ASN A 463 -35.42 41.64 20.00
N GLY A 464 -34.54 40.70 20.36
CA GLY A 464 -34.58 39.97 21.62
C GLY A 464 -35.58 38.81 21.64
N ILE A 465 -36.17 38.44 20.50
CA ILE A 465 -37.05 37.28 20.38
C ILE A 465 -36.19 36.02 20.26
N TYR A 466 -36.58 34.98 20.99
CA TYR A 466 -35.91 33.68 20.93
C TYR A 466 -36.58 32.78 19.89
N TRP A 467 -35.84 32.40 18.87
CA TRP A 467 -36.16 31.36 17.90
C TRP A 467 -35.74 30.02 18.48
N ILE A 468 -36.68 29.10 18.61
CA ILE A 468 -36.51 27.84 19.34
C ILE A 468 -36.82 26.67 18.40
N ALA A 469 -35.82 25.81 18.22
CA ALA A 469 -35.92 24.61 17.41
C ALA A 469 -36.45 23.49 18.29
N THR A 470 -37.45 22.77 17.80
CA THR A 470 -38.05 21.65 18.50
C THR A 470 -38.24 20.46 17.58
N LEU A 471 -38.15 19.26 18.16
CA LEU A 471 -38.78 18.08 17.55
C LEU A 471 -40.25 18.04 17.98
N HIS A 472 -41.10 17.54 17.09
CA HIS A 472 -42.56 17.40 17.24
C HIS A 472 -43.38 18.70 17.08
N LYS A 473 -42.84 19.88 17.41
CA LYS A 473 -43.51 21.18 17.23
C LYS A 473 -42.83 22.11 16.22
N GLY A 474 -41.71 21.69 15.63
CA GLY A 474 -40.95 22.48 14.67
C GLY A 474 -40.37 23.77 15.25
N LEU A 475 -40.81 24.92 14.72
CA LEU A 475 -40.27 26.24 15.05
C LEU A 475 -41.20 27.01 15.98
N LEU A 476 -40.70 27.36 17.17
CA LEU A 476 -41.39 28.22 18.13
C LEU A 476 -40.64 29.53 18.31
N LEU A 477 -41.37 30.63 18.53
CA LEU A 477 -40.82 31.93 18.91
C LEU A 477 -41.23 32.24 20.35
N PHE A 478 -40.32 32.80 21.14
CA PHE A 478 -40.58 33.22 22.51
C PHE A 478 -40.23 34.70 22.71
N ASP A 479 -41.23 35.47 23.12
CA ASP A 479 -41.09 36.89 23.49
C ASP A 479 -40.86 36.99 25.00
N PRO A 480 -39.63 37.31 25.46
CA PRO A 480 -39.34 37.40 26.89
C PRO A 480 -40.04 38.58 27.56
N GLY A 481 -40.37 39.65 26.83
CA GLY A 481 -41.08 40.81 27.37
C GLY A 481 -42.55 40.51 27.64
N LYS A 482 -43.15 39.60 26.87
CA LYS A 482 -44.54 39.13 27.05
C LYS A 482 -44.65 37.80 27.78
N ASN A 483 -43.53 37.13 28.02
CA ASN A 483 -43.43 35.78 28.57
C ASN A 483 -44.35 34.78 27.86
N ARG A 484 -44.33 34.78 26.52
CA ARG A 484 -45.29 34.00 25.69
C ARG A 484 -44.63 33.38 24.46
N PHE A 485 -45.01 32.14 24.16
CA PHE A 485 -44.68 31.45 22.91
C PHE A 485 -45.68 31.77 21.79
N PHE A 486 -45.20 31.82 20.55
CA PHE A 486 -46.01 32.00 19.34
C PHE A 486 -45.33 31.36 18.12
N LEU A 487 -46.08 31.19 17.04
CA LEU A 487 -45.57 30.65 15.77
C LEU A 487 -45.09 31.79 14.85
N PRO A 488 -44.13 31.55 13.96
CA PRO A 488 -43.78 32.49 12.89
C PRO A 488 -44.97 32.80 11.98
N GLU A 489 -45.04 34.02 11.45
CA GLU A 489 -46.08 34.42 10.49
C GLU A 489 -45.87 33.79 9.11
N ASP A 490 -44.63 33.50 8.73
CA ASP A 490 -44.28 32.94 7.43
C ASP A 490 -44.73 31.47 7.30
N THR A 491 -45.62 31.23 6.33
CA THR A 491 -46.23 29.93 6.06
C THR A 491 -45.25 28.87 5.57
N LEU A 492 -44.06 29.25 5.07
CA LEU A 492 -43.02 28.32 4.66
C LEU A 492 -42.27 27.69 5.84
N ILE A 493 -42.31 28.30 7.02
CA ILE A 493 -41.56 27.83 8.20
C ILE A 493 -42.44 27.52 9.40
N ASN A 494 -43.69 28.01 9.43
CA ASN A 494 -44.62 27.75 10.52
C ASN A 494 -45.17 26.30 10.56
N HIS A 495 -45.05 25.55 9.47
CA HIS A 495 -45.51 24.17 9.34
C HIS A 495 -44.40 23.13 9.59
N LEU A 496 -43.15 23.58 9.78
CA LEU A 496 -42.04 22.69 10.07
C LEU A 496 -42.36 21.87 11.31
N SER A 497 -41.85 20.64 11.35
CA SER A 497 -42.11 19.70 12.45
C SER A 497 -40.84 19.23 13.15
N THR A 498 -39.69 19.33 12.46
CA THR A 498 -38.42 18.72 12.87
C THR A 498 -37.23 19.67 12.74
N VAL A 499 -37.30 20.83 13.37
CA VAL A 499 -36.18 21.80 13.32
C VAL A 499 -35.05 21.33 14.23
N THR A 500 -33.84 21.25 13.68
CA THR A 500 -32.66 20.69 14.38
C THR A 500 -31.64 21.74 14.81
N GLY A 501 -31.61 22.90 14.17
CA GLY A 501 -30.70 23.97 14.56
C GLY A 501 -30.80 25.25 13.73
N PHE A 502 -30.12 26.29 14.22
CA PHE A 502 -30.06 27.60 13.57
C PHE A 502 -28.63 28.10 13.39
N ALA A 503 -28.39 28.87 12.33
CA ALA A 503 -27.22 29.73 12.24
C ALA A 503 -27.54 31.02 11.50
N TYR A 504 -27.21 32.14 12.13
CA TYR A 504 -27.40 33.46 11.55
C TYR A 504 -26.15 33.91 10.80
N ASP A 505 -26.28 34.27 9.53
CA ASP A 505 -25.25 34.91 8.73
C ASP A 505 -25.36 36.44 8.83
N LYS A 506 -24.37 37.09 9.44
CA LYS A 506 -24.37 38.54 9.65
C LYS A 506 -24.24 39.31 8.34
N GLY A 507 -23.52 38.76 7.36
CA GLY A 507 -23.23 39.45 6.10
C GLY A 507 -24.47 39.63 5.23
N SER A 508 -25.32 38.60 5.15
CA SER A 508 -26.54 38.63 4.34
C SER A 508 -27.83 38.85 5.10
N GLY A 509 -27.81 38.88 6.45
CA GLY A 509 -29.01 39.01 7.27
C GLY A 509 -29.89 37.75 7.29
N ASN A 510 -29.36 36.63 6.81
CA ASN A 510 -30.08 35.38 6.67
C ASN A 510 -29.94 34.48 7.90
N LEU A 511 -31.05 33.94 8.38
CA LEU A 511 -31.11 32.85 9.35
C LEU A 511 -31.27 31.53 8.60
N VAL A 512 -30.25 30.67 8.67
CA VAL A 512 -30.30 29.29 8.17
C VAL A 512 -31.01 28.43 9.21
N ILE A 513 -32.09 27.78 8.80
CA ILE A 513 -32.93 26.89 9.60
C ILE A 513 -32.73 25.47 9.07
N ALA A 514 -32.10 24.63 9.89
CA ALA A 514 -31.84 23.23 9.59
C ALA A 514 -32.97 22.33 10.07
N THR A 515 -33.29 21.29 9.31
CA THR A 515 -34.36 20.35 9.64
C THR A 515 -33.94 18.88 9.45
N TYR A 516 -34.74 17.97 10.01
CA TYR A 516 -34.60 16.54 9.81
C TYR A 516 -35.73 15.98 8.92
N GLY A 517 -35.50 15.95 7.62
CA GLY A 517 -36.39 15.36 6.62
C GLY A 517 -37.15 16.38 5.77
N GLU A 518 -37.10 17.67 6.11
CA GLU A 518 -37.87 18.74 5.44
C GLU A 518 -36.97 19.67 4.57
N GLY A 519 -35.64 19.45 4.58
CA GLY A 519 -34.66 20.26 3.84
C GLY A 519 -34.03 21.38 4.68
N VAL A 520 -33.55 22.43 4.03
CA VAL A 520 -32.95 23.60 4.68
C VAL A 520 -33.69 24.85 4.25
N PHE A 521 -34.00 25.73 5.20
CA PHE A 521 -34.71 26.98 4.94
C PHE A 521 -33.80 28.15 5.27
N VAL A 522 -33.84 29.20 4.45
CA VAL A 522 -33.06 30.41 4.63
C VAL A 522 -34.02 31.59 4.72
N HIS A 523 -34.17 32.13 5.93
CA HIS A 523 -35.11 33.19 6.25
C HIS A 523 -34.39 34.50 6.52
N HIS A 524 -34.72 35.58 5.79
CA HIS A 524 -34.08 36.87 5.97
C HIS A 524 -34.78 37.69 7.06
N LEU A 525 -34.13 37.89 8.21
CA LEU A 525 -34.76 38.42 9.43
C LEU A 525 -35.38 39.82 9.27
N GLN A 526 -34.84 40.69 8.41
CA GLN A 526 -35.38 42.04 8.21
C GLN A 526 -36.48 42.13 7.16
N THR A 527 -36.51 41.23 6.18
CA THR A 527 -37.45 41.31 5.04
C THR A 527 -38.57 40.28 5.16
N GLY A 528 -38.42 39.28 6.04
CA GLY A 528 -39.35 38.17 6.20
C GLY A 528 -39.33 37.16 5.06
N LYS A 529 -38.47 37.32 4.04
CA LYS A 529 -38.44 36.44 2.87
C LYS A 529 -37.73 35.11 3.20
N THR A 530 -38.39 33.99 2.87
CA THR A 530 -37.81 32.64 3.01
C THR A 530 -37.59 31.97 1.65
N ASN A 531 -36.45 31.28 1.52
CA ASN A 531 -36.20 30.31 0.46
C ASN A 531 -36.03 28.91 1.06
N SER A 532 -36.57 27.88 0.41
CA SER A 532 -36.44 26.47 0.82
C SER A 532 -35.54 25.69 -0.14
N TYR A 533 -34.72 24.80 0.42
CA TYR A 533 -33.74 23.99 -0.30
C TYR A 533 -33.97 22.51 0.03
N TYR A 534 -34.51 21.79 -0.94
CA TYR A 534 -34.88 20.38 -0.83
C TYR A 534 -34.62 19.67 -2.18
N PRO A 535 -34.60 18.33 -2.23
CA PRO A 535 -34.44 17.60 -3.48
C PRO A 535 -35.60 17.89 -4.44
N ALA A 536 -35.32 18.57 -5.54
CA ALA A 536 -36.25 18.78 -6.64
C ALA A 536 -35.60 18.29 -7.95
N ASN A 537 -36.41 17.96 -8.97
CA ASN A 537 -35.94 17.40 -10.25
C ASN A 537 -34.84 18.24 -10.96
N ASN A 538 -34.71 19.53 -10.62
CA ASN A 538 -33.75 20.45 -11.23
C ASN A 538 -32.47 20.66 -10.40
N ALA A 539 -32.33 20.04 -9.22
CA ALA A 539 -31.16 20.18 -8.35
C ALA A 539 -30.79 18.87 -7.63
N PRO A 540 -30.28 17.85 -8.36
CA PRO A 540 -29.85 16.57 -7.77
C PRO A 540 -28.71 16.72 -6.75
N ALA A 541 -28.03 17.87 -6.70
CA ALA A 541 -27.04 18.20 -5.68
C ALA A 541 -27.64 18.22 -4.25
N TYR A 542 -28.95 18.40 -4.09
CA TYR A 542 -29.63 18.49 -2.80
C TYR A 542 -30.30 17.19 -2.32
N THR A 543 -30.18 16.09 -3.06
CA THR A 543 -30.69 14.77 -2.63
C THR A 543 -30.22 14.36 -1.22
N ASN A 544 -29.04 14.83 -0.81
CA ASN A 544 -28.40 14.43 0.45
C ASN A 544 -28.51 15.47 1.59
N ILE A 545 -29.20 16.60 1.37
CA ILE A 545 -29.30 17.69 2.38
C ILE A 545 -30.45 17.50 3.36
N LEU A 546 -31.30 16.48 3.19
CA LEU A 546 -32.54 16.33 3.96
C LEU A 546 -32.34 16.05 5.45
N MET A 547 -31.24 15.38 5.85
CA MET A 547 -31.07 14.86 7.22
C MET A 547 -30.06 15.68 8.03
N ILE A 548 -30.26 17.00 8.15
CA ILE A 548 -29.34 17.85 8.90
C ILE A 548 -29.59 17.70 10.40
N ASN A 549 -28.55 17.33 11.16
CA ASN A 549 -28.64 17.11 12.60
C ASN A 549 -27.91 18.17 13.44
N SER A 550 -26.92 18.86 12.86
CA SER A 550 -26.09 19.83 13.58
C SER A 550 -25.64 20.96 12.65
N VAL A 551 -25.55 22.17 13.20
CA VAL A 551 -25.10 23.38 12.52
C VAL A 551 -24.03 24.05 13.37
N ALA A 552 -22.98 24.56 12.74
CA ALA A 552 -22.01 25.42 13.41
C ALA A 552 -21.48 26.49 12.46
N LYS A 553 -20.81 27.48 13.05
CA LYS A 553 -20.08 28.52 12.33
C LYS A 553 -18.59 28.29 12.45
N ASP A 554 -17.84 28.62 11.40
CA ASP A 554 -16.38 28.67 11.49
C ASP A 554 -15.86 30.02 12.01
N ALA A 555 -14.54 30.13 12.18
CA ALA A 555 -13.88 31.34 12.65
C ALA A 555 -14.06 32.56 11.73
N LYS A 556 -14.45 32.34 10.46
CA LYS A 556 -14.75 33.37 9.46
C LYS A 556 -16.25 33.62 9.31
N ASP A 557 -17.05 33.11 10.25
CA ASP A 557 -18.50 33.26 10.29
C ASP A 557 -19.25 32.46 9.21
N ASN A 558 -18.59 31.59 8.43
CA ASN A 558 -19.29 30.74 7.45
C ASN A 558 -20.10 29.65 8.15
N ILE A 559 -21.24 29.29 7.57
CA ILE A 559 -22.17 28.33 8.14
C ILE A 559 -21.92 26.94 7.54
N TRP A 560 -21.81 25.95 8.43
CA TRP A 560 -21.58 24.54 8.12
C TRP A 560 -22.71 23.68 8.71
N LEU A 561 -23.16 22.69 7.94
CA LEU A 561 -24.25 21.79 8.29
C LEU A 561 -23.78 20.33 8.21
N ALA A 562 -24.02 19.56 9.27
CA ALA A 562 -23.74 18.13 9.32
C ALA A 562 -25.00 17.32 8.97
N SER A 563 -24.85 16.38 8.06
CA SER A 563 -25.90 15.44 7.66
C SER A 563 -25.62 14.02 8.14
N LEU A 564 -26.66 13.30 8.56
CA LEU A 564 -26.55 11.88 8.91
C LEU A 564 -26.33 10.96 7.71
N SER A 565 -26.44 11.45 6.47
CA SER A 565 -26.23 10.62 5.28
C SER A 565 -25.46 11.32 4.15
N GLY A 566 -25.43 12.65 4.15
CA GLY A 566 -24.86 13.47 3.08
C GLY A 566 -23.47 14.04 3.33
N GLY A 567 -22.82 13.73 4.45
CA GLY A 567 -21.56 14.36 4.84
C GLY A 567 -21.79 15.76 5.41
N VAL A 568 -21.02 16.73 4.93
CA VAL A 568 -21.02 18.11 5.45
C VAL A 568 -21.34 19.08 4.32
N PHE A 569 -22.14 20.11 4.60
CA PHE A 569 -22.49 21.16 3.65
C PHE A 569 -21.99 22.52 4.13
N ARG A 570 -21.49 23.35 3.22
CA ARG A 570 -21.17 24.76 3.48
C ARG A 570 -22.17 25.67 2.78
N TYR A 571 -22.73 26.63 3.50
CA TYR A 571 -23.64 27.64 2.97
C TYR A 571 -22.89 28.80 2.33
N HIS A 572 -23.30 29.17 1.11
CA HIS A 572 -22.76 30.29 0.34
C HIS A 572 -23.90 31.27 0.01
N PRO A 573 -24.09 32.35 0.80
CA PRO A 573 -25.16 33.31 0.57
C PRO A 573 -25.00 33.99 -0.80
N GLY A 574 -26.12 34.22 -1.49
CA GLY A 574 -26.16 34.93 -2.77
C GLY A 574 -25.75 34.12 -4.01
N MET A 575 -25.31 32.87 -3.85
CA MET A 575 -25.07 31.96 -4.98
C MET A 575 -26.39 31.49 -5.62
N PRO A 576 -26.39 31.12 -6.92
CA PRO A 576 -27.53 30.47 -7.56
C PRO A 576 -28.00 29.24 -6.80
N PHE A 577 -29.28 28.89 -6.96
CA PHE A 577 -29.95 27.84 -6.19
C PHE A 577 -29.14 26.55 -6.09
N GLU A 578 -28.46 26.08 -7.15
CA GLU A 578 -27.72 24.81 -7.19
C GLU A 578 -26.33 24.87 -6.52
N LYS A 579 -25.85 26.07 -6.19
CA LYS A 579 -24.52 26.32 -5.61
C LYS A 579 -24.59 26.94 -4.21
N THR A 580 -25.78 27.19 -3.70
CA THR A 580 -26.00 27.74 -2.36
C THR A 580 -25.43 26.84 -1.27
N PHE A 581 -25.51 25.51 -1.42
CA PHE A 581 -24.84 24.58 -0.50
C PHE A 581 -23.81 23.72 -1.23
N GLU A 582 -22.56 23.82 -0.78
CA GLU A 582 -21.46 23.00 -1.26
C GLU A 582 -21.31 21.74 -0.39
N GLN A 583 -21.49 20.57 -1.00
CA GLN A 583 -21.35 19.28 -0.32
C GLN A 583 -19.88 18.82 -0.25
N PHE A 584 -19.48 18.30 0.91
CA PHE A 584 -18.25 17.56 1.17
C PHE A 584 -18.63 16.14 1.60
N ASP A 585 -18.15 15.14 0.87
CA ASP A 585 -18.48 13.73 1.06
C ASP A 585 -17.22 12.84 0.91
N MET A 586 -17.37 11.52 1.05
CA MET A 586 -16.25 10.58 0.91
C MET A 586 -15.59 10.63 -0.47
N LYS A 587 -16.35 10.95 -1.53
CA LYS A 587 -15.77 11.12 -2.89
C LYS A 587 -14.84 12.32 -2.96
N LYS A 588 -15.07 13.34 -2.13
CA LYS A 588 -14.23 14.54 -2.00
C LYS A 588 -13.21 14.45 -0.85
N GLY A 589 -13.05 13.27 -0.24
CA GLY A 589 -12.01 13.00 0.77
C GLY A 589 -12.47 13.13 2.22
N LEU A 590 -13.78 13.25 2.49
CA LEU A 590 -14.32 13.12 3.84
C LEU A 590 -14.13 11.67 4.35
N PRO A 591 -13.84 11.42 5.64
CA PRO A 591 -13.66 10.05 6.14
C PRO A 591 -14.98 9.26 6.24
N ASN A 592 -16.12 9.92 6.42
CA ASN A 592 -17.44 9.28 6.50
C ASN A 592 -18.54 10.28 6.10
N ASN A 593 -19.60 9.82 5.45
CA ASN A 593 -20.79 10.62 5.13
C ASN A 593 -21.80 10.70 6.28
N HIS A 594 -21.74 9.82 7.28
CA HIS A 594 -22.61 9.86 8.46
C HIS A 594 -21.99 10.78 9.53
N VAL A 595 -22.36 12.07 9.52
CA VAL A 595 -21.84 13.08 10.46
C VAL A 595 -22.94 13.50 11.43
N ILE A 596 -22.74 13.18 12.71
CA ILE A 596 -23.71 13.41 13.79
C ILE A 596 -23.66 14.87 14.27
N SER A 597 -22.46 15.38 14.52
CA SER A 597 -22.25 16.73 15.03
C SER A 597 -20.96 17.33 14.47
N LEU A 598 -20.89 18.66 14.41
CA LEU A 598 -19.70 19.38 14.02
C LEU A 598 -19.47 20.61 14.90
N CYS A 599 -18.21 21.01 15.03
CA CYS A 599 -17.82 22.29 15.61
C CYS A 599 -16.52 22.77 14.96
N SER A 600 -16.28 24.08 14.98
CA SER A 600 -15.04 24.66 14.46
C SER A 600 -14.09 25.02 15.60
N ASN A 601 -12.78 25.02 15.31
CA ASN A 601 -11.82 25.74 16.12
C ASN A 601 -11.61 27.17 15.57
N GLN A 602 -10.77 27.96 16.25
CA GLN A 602 -10.42 29.31 15.79
C GLN A 602 -9.38 29.34 14.65
N ASP A 603 -8.81 28.20 14.26
CA ASP A 603 -7.62 28.08 13.41
C ASP A 603 -7.89 27.40 12.05
N SER A 604 -9.11 27.53 11.50
CA SER A 604 -9.49 26.95 10.20
C SER A 604 -9.55 25.41 10.14
N VAL A 605 -9.87 24.75 11.27
CA VAL A 605 -10.19 23.31 11.31
C VAL A 605 -11.66 23.12 11.69
N LEU A 606 -12.33 22.21 10.99
CA LEU A 606 -13.68 21.77 11.30
C LEU A 606 -13.61 20.34 11.88
N TRP A 607 -14.07 20.21 13.11
CA TRP A 607 -14.17 18.94 13.83
C TRP A 607 -15.53 18.30 13.57
N LEU A 608 -15.50 17.01 13.27
CA LEU A 608 -16.65 16.22 12.87
C LEU A 608 -16.75 15.02 13.79
N MET A 609 -17.94 14.73 14.27
CA MET A 609 -18.24 13.53 15.03
C MET A 609 -19.13 12.61 14.20
N SER A 610 -18.75 11.33 14.10
CA SER A 610 -19.46 10.27 13.39
C SER A 610 -19.60 9.04 14.29
N GLY A 611 -20.38 8.05 13.86
CA GLY A 611 -20.41 6.73 14.50
C GLY A 611 -19.07 5.98 14.48
N ASN A 612 -18.11 6.40 13.64
CA ASN A 612 -16.77 5.81 13.56
C ASN A 612 -15.71 6.59 14.37
N GLY A 613 -16.13 7.61 15.14
CA GLY A 613 -15.24 8.48 15.92
C GLY A 613 -15.19 9.92 15.41
N ILE A 614 -14.13 10.63 15.81
CA ILE A 614 -13.95 12.07 15.55
C ILE A 614 -12.98 12.25 14.39
N ALA A 615 -13.30 13.15 13.46
CA ALA A 615 -12.40 13.58 12.40
C ALA A 615 -12.19 15.09 12.42
N ALA A 616 -11.08 15.53 11.85
CA ALA A 616 -10.80 16.94 11.59
C ALA A 616 -10.54 17.13 10.10
N ILE A 617 -11.22 18.11 9.52
CA ILE A 617 -11.03 18.51 8.13
C ILE A 617 -10.59 19.98 8.05
N SER A 618 -9.87 20.31 6.99
CA SER A 618 -9.64 21.71 6.60
C SER A 618 -10.94 22.35 6.13
N MET A 619 -10.97 23.68 6.08
CA MET A 619 -12.09 24.43 5.49
C MET A 619 -12.29 24.18 3.98
N GLN A 620 -11.37 23.47 3.33
CA GLN A 620 -11.49 23.00 1.94
C GLN A 620 -12.00 21.55 1.84
N GLY A 621 -12.33 20.90 2.96
CA GLY A 621 -12.82 19.51 2.97
C GLY A 621 -11.73 18.45 2.97
N LYS A 622 -10.45 18.82 2.91
CA LYS A 622 -9.33 17.86 3.03
C LYS A 622 -9.30 17.25 4.43
N ASN A 623 -9.32 15.92 4.51
CA ASN A 623 -9.11 15.19 5.74
C ASN A 623 -7.72 15.49 6.33
N LEU A 624 -7.70 15.96 7.57
CA LEU A 624 -6.48 16.22 8.33
C LEU A 624 -6.19 15.01 9.23
N TYR A 625 -7.18 14.58 10.02
CA TYR A 625 -7.10 13.52 11.02
C TYR A 625 -8.41 12.75 11.17
N GLN A 626 -8.29 11.49 11.58
CA GLN A 626 -9.41 10.68 12.03
C GLN A 626 -8.97 9.87 13.24
N PHE A 627 -9.64 10.07 14.37
CA PHE A 627 -9.50 9.25 15.56
C PHE A 627 -10.53 8.13 15.48
N SER A 628 -10.06 6.92 15.17
CA SER A 628 -10.85 5.69 15.29
C SER A 628 -10.67 5.09 16.69
N GLY A 629 -11.55 4.16 17.08
CA GLY A 629 -11.67 3.62 18.44
C GLY A 629 -10.37 3.16 19.13
N ALA A 630 -9.29 2.88 18.40
CA ALA A 630 -7.97 2.54 18.96
C ALA A 630 -7.17 3.77 19.47
N GLU A 631 -7.25 4.92 18.79
CA GLU A 631 -6.36 6.09 19.01
C GLU A 631 -6.91 7.13 20.00
N ALA A 632 -8.20 7.07 20.31
CA ALA A 632 -8.86 7.89 21.32
C ALA A 632 -9.71 7.00 22.23
N PHE A 633 -10.20 7.53 23.37
CA PHE A 633 -11.25 6.83 24.14
C PHE A 633 -12.37 6.42 23.19
N ASP A 634 -12.80 5.15 23.26
CA ASP A 634 -13.66 4.53 22.25
C ASP A 634 -15.02 5.23 22.20
N PHE A 635 -15.12 6.30 21.41
CA PHE A 635 -16.28 7.18 21.32
C PHE A 635 -17.59 6.44 20.98
N PRO A 636 -17.59 5.44 20.06
CA PRO A 636 -18.77 4.65 19.75
C PRO A 636 -19.23 3.74 20.90
N ALA A 637 -18.33 3.37 21.82
CA ALA A 637 -18.68 2.55 22.98
C ALA A 637 -19.44 3.34 24.07
N TYR A 638 -19.49 4.68 23.96
CA TYR A 638 -19.98 5.55 25.02
C TYR A 638 -20.91 6.70 24.58
N GLY A 639 -21.19 6.84 23.28
CA GLY A 639 -22.26 7.70 22.75
C GLY A 639 -23.39 6.82 22.24
N SER A 640 -24.52 6.82 22.94
CA SER A 640 -25.63 5.90 22.67
C SER A 640 -26.92 6.63 22.37
N ASP A 641 -27.72 5.98 21.53
CA ASP A 641 -29.07 6.32 21.14
C ASP A 641 -29.20 7.48 20.11
N PRO A 642 -29.47 7.17 18.83
CA PRO A 642 -29.63 8.18 17.79
C PRO A 642 -30.83 9.12 18.02
N ARG A 643 -31.69 8.83 19.01
CA ARG A 643 -32.81 9.70 19.39
C ARG A 643 -32.35 10.98 20.10
N PHE A 644 -31.16 11.01 20.70
CA PHE A 644 -30.65 12.19 21.42
C PHE A 644 -29.51 12.90 20.67
N PRO A 645 -29.45 14.25 20.68
CA PRO A 645 -28.32 15.00 20.17
C PRO A 645 -27.09 14.74 21.02
N HIS A 646 -25.95 14.65 20.36
CA HIS A 646 -24.64 14.54 20.99
C HIS A 646 -23.77 15.66 20.42
N PRO A 647 -23.91 16.91 20.90
CA PRO A 647 -23.13 18.02 20.39
C PRO A 647 -21.67 17.88 20.79
N ILE A 648 -20.77 18.03 19.81
CA ILE A 648 -19.35 18.24 20.09
C ILE A 648 -19.09 19.74 20.34
N SER A 649 -18.40 20.05 21.44
CA SER A 649 -18.11 21.43 21.83
C SER A 649 -16.61 21.70 21.80
N TYR A 650 -16.23 22.96 21.53
CA TYR A 650 -14.82 23.39 21.53
C TYR A 650 -14.58 24.52 22.54
N HIS A 651 -13.62 24.30 23.43
CA HIS A 651 -13.14 25.29 24.37
C HIS A 651 -11.92 26.01 23.78
N ALA A 652 -12.15 27.22 23.25
CA ALA A 652 -11.12 27.96 22.51
C ALA A 652 -9.87 28.33 23.32
N GLU A 653 -10.00 28.84 24.55
CA GLU A 653 -8.85 29.28 25.36
C GLU A 653 -7.90 28.14 25.73
N LYS A 654 -8.44 26.97 26.10
CA LYS A 654 -7.63 25.77 26.38
C LYS A 654 -7.33 24.94 25.14
N ARG A 655 -7.83 25.37 23.97
CA ARG A 655 -7.78 24.67 22.68
C ARG A 655 -8.12 23.19 22.81
N GLU A 656 -9.29 22.88 23.36
CA GLU A 656 -9.71 21.49 23.58
C GLU A 656 -11.15 21.24 23.13
N LEU A 657 -11.39 20.09 22.49
CA LEU A 657 -12.71 19.52 22.31
C LEU A 657 -13.19 18.94 23.64
N ILE A 658 -14.48 19.05 23.89
CA ILE A 658 -15.14 18.46 25.05
C ILE A 658 -16.38 17.70 24.59
N LEU A 659 -16.55 16.50 25.13
CA LEU A 659 -17.62 15.59 24.76
C LEU A 659 -18.12 14.83 25.99
N ALA A 660 -19.43 14.91 26.23
CA ALA A 660 -20.10 14.07 27.21
C ALA A 660 -20.20 12.63 26.66
N VAL A 661 -19.81 11.65 27.45
CA VAL A 661 -19.87 10.23 27.08
C VAL A 661 -20.27 9.40 28.29
N ALA A 662 -20.73 8.17 28.11
CA ALA A 662 -21.20 7.34 29.22
C ALA A 662 -20.18 7.30 30.38
N GLY A 663 -20.68 7.56 31.60
CA GLY A 663 -19.88 7.62 32.81
C GLY A 663 -19.04 8.90 33.02
N GLY A 664 -18.92 9.82 32.04
CA GLY A 664 -18.09 11.01 32.24
C GLY A 664 -17.94 12.01 31.08
N LEU A 665 -16.77 12.65 31.04
CA LEU A 665 -16.41 13.72 30.11
C LEU A 665 -15.07 13.40 29.43
N ILE A 666 -15.07 13.26 28.11
CA ILE A 666 -13.83 13.25 27.32
C ILE A 666 -13.43 14.68 27.00
N ARG A 667 -12.13 14.96 27.10
CA ARG A 667 -11.51 16.18 26.61
C ARG A 667 -10.39 15.80 25.66
N TYR A 668 -10.34 16.46 24.51
CA TYR A 668 -9.25 16.33 23.56
C TYR A 668 -8.59 17.69 23.32
N ARG A 669 -7.40 17.91 23.86
CA ARG A 669 -6.59 19.10 23.63
C ARG A 669 -5.93 19.02 22.26
N GLU A 670 -6.14 20.07 21.46
CA GLU A 670 -5.38 20.35 20.26
C GLU A 670 -3.97 20.80 20.66
N SER A 671 -3.12 19.85 21.06
CA SER A 671 -1.73 20.13 21.38
C SER A 671 -1.04 20.66 20.13
N ALA A 672 -0.56 21.90 20.19
CA ALA A 672 0.37 22.47 19.22
C ALA A 672 1.84 22.12 19.53
N SER A 673 2.11 21.30 20.56
CA SER A 673 3.38 21.31 21.29
C SER A 673 3.87 19.97 21.84
N ASP A 674 3.38 18.83 21.37
CA ASP A 674 4.13 17.58 21.58
C ASP A 674 4.94 17.34 20.31
N SER A 675 6.08 18.02 20.20
CA SER A 675 7.05 17.73 19.14
C SER A 675 7.37 16.24 19.21
N ILE A 676 7.00 15.50 18.17
CA ILE A 676 7.28 14.07 18.12
C ILE A 676 8.81 13.94 18.16
N PRO A 677 9.39 13.29 19.19
CA PRO A 677 10.82 13.15 19.28
C PRO A 677 11.32 12.37 18.07
N SER A 678 12.56 12.63 17.65
CA SER A 678 13.18 11.79 16.61
C SER A 678 13.27 10.35 17.12
N PHE A 679 12.95 9.39 16.25
CA PHE A 679 12.98 7.97 16.55
C PHE A 679 13.64 7.20 15.39
N PRO A 680 14.12 5.97 15.60
CA PRO A 680 14.71 5.18 14.53
C PRO A 680 13.68 4.76 13.48
N LEU A 681 13.92 5.10 12.21
CA LEU A 681 13.15 4.62 11.07
C LEU A 681 14.04 3.69 10.25
N LYS A 682 13.72 2.39 10.24
CA LYS A 682 14.61 1.34 9.71
C LYS A 682 13.97 0.61 8.55
N LEU A 683 14.80 0.21 7.59
CA LEU A 683 14.40 -0.75 6.57
C LEU A 683 14.59 -2.15 7.16
N SER A 684 13.51 -2.91 7.30
CA SER A 684 13.48 -4.19 7.99
C SER A 684 13.76 -5.36 7.04
N ALA A 685 13.32 -5.26 5.79
CA ALA A 685 13.56 -6.27 4.78
C ALA A 685 13.53 -5.71 3.35
N VAL A 686 14.24 -6.39 2.45
CA VAL A 686 14.07 -6.25 0.99
C VAL A 686 13.71 -7.61 0.44
N GLN A 687 12.68 -7.68 -0.39
CA GLN A 687 12.33 -8.88 -1.13
C GLN A 687 12.50 -8.66 -2.62
N ILE A 688 13.12 -9.64 -3.28
CA ILE A 688 13.31 -9.66 -4.73
C ILE A 688 12.53 -10.87 -5.25
N ASN A 689 11.49 -10.64 -6.06
CA ASN A 689 10.57 -11.67 -6.54
C ASN A 689 9.98 -12.56 -5.41
N GLY A 690 9.67 -11.96 -4.26
CA GLY A 690 9.08 -12.65 -3.11
C GLY A 690 10.07 -13.39 -2.20
N LEU A 691 11.36 -13.40 -2.54
CA LEU A 691 12.41 -13.93 -1.67
C LEU A 691 13.07 -12.79 -0.90
N GLN A 692 13.06 -12.87 0.43
CA GLN A 692 13.76 -11.93 1.29
C GLN A 692 15.28 -12.08 1.10
N VAL A 693 15.98 -10.95 0.93
CA VAL A 693 17.44 -10.92 0.76
C VAL A 693 18.10 -10.19 1.93
N PRO A 694 19.24 -10.68 2.44
CA PRO A 694 19.96 -10.02 3.52
C PRO A 694 20.53 -8.68 3.04
N PHE A 695 20.63 -7.72 3.96
CA PHE A 695 21.30 -6.46 3.68
C PHE A 695 22.79 -6.69 3.39
N PRO A 696 23.41 -5.95 2.46
CA PRO A 696 24.82 -6.13 2.14
C PRO A 696 25.69 -5.81 3.37
N GLN A 697 26.45 -6.78 3.88
CA GLN A 697 27.25 -6.61 5.11
C GLN A 697 28.53 -5.78 4.90
N GLU A 698 28.99 -5.57 3.66
CA GLU A 698 30.22 -4.83 3.37
C GLU A 698 29.97 -3.36 3.03
N LYS A 699 30.60 -2.45 3.79
CA LYS A 699 30.63 -0.99 3.55
C LYS A 699 31.05 -0.59 2.12
N LYS A 700 31.66 -1.50 1.34
CA LYS A 700 32.24 -1.24 0.01
C LYS A 700 31.25 -1.39 -1.16
N TYR A 701 30.10 -2.05 -0.97
CA TYR A 701 29.07 -2.20 -2.02
C TYR A 701 27.65 -2.01 -1.47
N LYS A 702 27.26 -0.75 -1.22
CA LYS A 702 25.91 -0.39 -0.73
C LYS A 702 24.75 -0.64 -1.72
N ALA A 703 24.95 -1.37 -2.82
CA ALA A 703 23.96 -1.49 -3.90
C ALA A 703 23.58 -2.94 -4.22
N PHE A 704 22.28 -3.25 -4.14
CA PHE A 704 21.75 -4.51 -4.66
C PHE A 704 21.85 -4.54 -6.17
N LYS A 705 22.66 -5.45 -6.73
CA LYS A 705 22.75 -5.67 -8.17
C LYS A 705 21.75 -6.74 -8.60
N ILE A 706 20.76 -6.32 -9.37
CA ILE A 706 19.59 -7.13 -9.70
C ILE A 706 19.56 -7.41 -11.20
N LYS A 707 19.28 -8.65 -11.58
CA LYS A 707 19.10 -9.05 -13.00
C LYS A 707 17.78 -8.45 -13.52
N PHE A 708 17.73 -8.05 -14.78
CA PHE A 708 16.53 -7.45 -15.40
C PHE A 708 15.23 -8.26 -15.18
N ARG A 709 15.31 -9.60 -15.17
CA ARG A 709 14.16 -10.50 -14.95
C ARG A 709 13.61 -10.48 -13.51
N ASN A 710 14.35 -9.91 -12.57
CA ASN A 710 14.01 -9.88 -11.15
C ASN A 710 13.64 -8.46 -10.71
N ASN A 711 12.75 -7.80 -11.43
CA ASN A 711 12.43 -6.38 -11.27
C ASN A 711 11.16 -6.12 -10.44
N ALA A 712 10.69 -7.12 -9.67
CA ALA A 712 9.71 -6.94 -8.62
C ALA A 712 10.42 -6.80 -7.27
N LEU A 713 10.32 -5.61 -6.68
CA LEU A 713 10.95 -5.27 -5.41
C LEU A 713 9.88 -4.96 -4.38
N VAL A 714 10.10 -5.45 -3.16
CA VAL A 714 9.30 -5.11 -2.00
C VAL A 714 10.24 -4.63 -0.91
N PHE A 715 9.96 -3.46 -0.36
CA PHE A 715 10.67 -2.89 0.77
C PHE A 715 9.76 -2.95 1.98
N GLU A 716 10.27 -3.46 3.09
CA GLU A 716 9.61 -3.39 4.39
C GLU A 716 10.40 -2.45 5.28
N PHE A 717 9.70 -1.67 6.07
CA PHE A 717 10.30 -0.72 7.00
C PHE A 717 9.53 -0.69 8.32
N ALA A 718 10.18 -0.22 9.37
CA ALA A 718 9.57 -0.03 10.68
C ALA A 718 10.00 1.32 11.25
N GLY A 719 9.01 2.13 11.65
CA GLY A 719 9.26 3.30 12.48
C GLY A 719 9.12 2.89 13.93
N LEU A 720 10.24 2.85 14.66
CA LEU A 720 10.31 2.40 16.06
C LEU A 720 9.81 3.51 17.00
N TYR A 721 8.56 3.91 16.79
CA TYR A 721 7.84 4.91 17.56
C TYR A 721 6.67 4.26 18.30
N TYR A 722 6.77 4.25 19.62
CA TYR A 722 5.77 3.65 20.51
C TYR A 722 4.87 4.68 21.20
N GLY A 723 5.01 5.95 20.81
CA GLY A 723 4.19 7.02 21.34
C GLY A 723 2.79 7.07 20.69
N PRO A 724 1.93 7.97 21.18
CA PRO A 724 0.51 8.02 20.87
C PRO A 724 0.19 9.03 19.77
N ALA A 725 1.15 9.90 19.41
CA ALA A 725 0.94 10.89 18.38
C ALA A 725 0.91 10.20 17.01
N PRO A 726 -0.07 10.48 16.14
CA PRO A 726 -0.11 9.87 14.83
C PRO A 726 1.07 10.34 13.98
N VAL A 727 1.81 9.38 13.43
CA VAL A 727 2.92 9.61 12.50
C VAL A 727 2.47 9.16 11.11
N LYS A 728 2.71 9.98 10.09
CA LYS A 728 2.52 9.59 8.68
C LYS A 728 3.87 9.23 8.07
N TYR A 729 3.88 8.18 7.25
CA TYR A 729 5.07 7.74 6.54
C TYR A 729 4.92 8.03 5.06
N GLU A 730 6.00 8.50 4.45
CA GLU A 730 6.10 8.73 3.01
C GLU A 730 7.34 8.04 2.47
N TYR A 731 7.27 7.55 1.23
CA TYR A 731 8.37 6.86 0.59
C TYR A 731 8.68 7.44 -0.79
N LYS A 732 9.91 7.24 -1.25
CA LYS A 732 10.35 7.65 -2.58
C LYS A 732 11.41 6.70 -3.13
N LEU A 733 11.18 6.19 -4.33
CA LEU A 733 12.20 5.53 -5.15
C LEU A 733 12.77 6.54 -6.15
N GLN A 734 13.85 7.22 -5.76
CA GLN A 734 14.53 8.18 -6.62
C GLN A 734 15.02 7.48 -7.90
N GLY A 735 14.73 8.11 -9.05
CA GLY A 735 14.94 7.53 -10.38
C GLY A 735 13.69 6.87 -10.98
N TYR A 736 12.59 6.78 -10.22
CA TYR A 736 11.28 6.31 -10.70
C TYR A 736 10.15 7.26 -10.26
N ASP A 737 10.07 7.59 -8.97
CA ASP A 737 9.01 8.45 -8.43
C ASP A 737 9.36 9.94 -8.59
N PRO A 738 8.44 10.77 -9.13
CA PRO A 738 8.65 12.22 -9.24
C PRO A 738 8.60 12.91 -7.87
N GLU A 739 7.62 12.56 -7.05
CA GLU A 739 7.33 13.14 -5.73
C GLU A 739 7.35 12.09 -4.62
N TRP A 740 7.21 12.52 -3.37
CA TRP A 740 6.99 11.61 -2.23
C TRP A 740 5.59 11.02 -2.28
N ASN A 741 5.48 9.70 -2.09
CA ASN A 741 4.19 9.00 -2.06
C ASN A 741 3.78 8.76 -0.60
N ALA A 742 2.51 9.08 -0.28
CA ALA A 742 1.94 8.79 1.03
C ALA A 742 1.70 7.29 1.19
N ASN A 743 1.92 6.80 2.40
CA ASN A 743 1.67 5.42 2.76
C ASN A 743 0.37 5.29 3.57
N ASP A 744 -0.50 4.37 3.19
CA ASP A 744 -1.85 4.16 3.74
C ASP A 744 -1.86 3.25 4.99
N GLY A 745 -0.76 3.23 5.74
CA GLY A 745 -0.58 2.38 6.93
C GLY A 745 0.10 1.04 6.66
N SER A 746 0.42 0.71 5.40
CA SER A 746 1.19 -0.49 5.05
C SER A 746 2.69 -0.30 5.28
N PHE A 747 3.32 -1.01 6.20
CA PHE A 747 4.79 -0.98 6.39
C PHE A 747 5.60 -1.67 5.27
N ARG A 748 4.97 -1.84 4.11
CA ARG A 748 5.46 -2.56 2.94
C ARG A 748 5.16 -1.77 1.67
N VAL A 749 6.19 -1.52 0.87
CA VAL A 749 6.11 -0.81 -0.42
C VAL A 749 6.54 -1.74 -1.55
N SER A 750 5.75 -1.86 -2.61
CA SER A 750 6.05 -2.74 -3.75
C SER A 750 6.19 -1.96 -5.05
N TYR A 751 7.27 -2.24 -5.78
CA TYR A 751 7.47 -1.81 -7.17
C TYR A 751 7.53 -3.04 -8.07
N ARG A 752 6.86 -2.97 -9.22
CA ARG A 752 6.84 -4.05 -10.22
C ARG A 752 7.35 -3.52 -11.55
N ASN A 753 7.99 -4.40 -12.32
CA ASN A 753 8.44 -4.12 -13.68
C ASN A 753 9.37 -2.91 -13.80
N LEU A 754 10.24 -2.69 -12.80
CA LEU A 754 11.18 -1.58 -12.84
C LEU A 754 12.12 -1.67 -14.06
N PRO A 755 12.33 -0.57 -14.80
CA PRO A 755 13.30 -0.52 -15.90
C PRO A 755 14.74 -0.79 -15.45
N ALA A 756 15.63 -0.98 -16.41
CA ALA A 756 17.06 -1.02 -16.11
C ALA A 756 17.56 0.37 -15.69
N GLY A 757 18.29 0.45 -14.59
CA GLY A 757 18.65 1.75 -14.02
C GLY A 757 19.32 1.65 -12.65
N LYS A 758 19.61 2.82 -12.07
CA LYS A 758 20.05 2.98 -10.69
C LYS A 758 18.93 3.67 -9.92
N TYR A 759 18.59 3.13 -8.76
CA TYR A 759 17.53 3.62 -7.91
C TYR A 759 18.04 3.82 -6.49
N ARG A 760 17.43 4.76 -5.77
CA ARG A 760 17.63 4.95 -4.33
C ARG A 760 16.27 4.95 -3.64
N PHE A 761 16.05 3.99 -2.74
CA PHE A 761 14.84 3.93 -1.94
C PHE A 761 15.06 4.62 -0.59
N GLU A 762 14.13 5.48 -0.20
CA GLU A 762 14.09 6.19 1.09
C GLU A 762 12.66 6.21 1.63
N VAL A 763 12.55 6.20 2.97
CA VAL A 763 11.30 6.42 3.69
C VAL A 763 11.52 7.54 4.70
N ARG A 764 10.54 8.43 4.87
CA ARG A 764 10.54 9.46 5.90
C ARG A 764 9.27 9.40 6.74
N ALA A 765 9.39 9.83 7.99
CA ALA A 765 8.27 10.06 8.88
C ALA A 765 8.02 11.56 8.98
N ILE A 766 6.76 11.96 8.84
CA ILE A 766 6.31 13.35 8.98
C ILE A 766 5.26 13.44 10.08
N ASP A 767 5.23 14.60 10.73
CA ASP A 767 4.22 14.93 11.72
C ASP A 767 2.89 15.33 11.06
N ARG A 768 1.93 15.66 11.91
CA ARG A 768 0.59 16.10 11.54
C ARG A 768 0.58 17.34 10.64
N TYR A 769 1.59 18.20 10.73
CA TYR A 769 1.74 19.44 9.97
C TYR A 769 2.57 19.27 8.69
N GLY A 770 3.03 18.05 8.39
CA GLY A 770 3.89 17.76 7.25
C GLY A 770 5.37 18.07 7.50
N LYS A 771 5.77 18.36 8.74
CA LYS A 771 7.17 18.56 9.10
C LYS A 771 7.86 17.19 9.21
N GLU A 772 9.03 17.06 8.60
CA GLU A 772 9.85 15.84 8.69
C GLU A 772 10.38 15.66 10.12
N ILE A 773 10.15 14.46 10.68
CA ILE A 773 10.59 14.05 12.02
C ILE A 773 11.91 13.28 11.92
N THR A 774 11.94 12.27 11.03
CA THR A 774 13.07 11.36 10.84
C THR A 774 13.02 10.73 9.45
N ARG A 775 14.14 10.15 9.01
CA ARG A 775 14.30 9.49 7.71
C ARG A 775 15.12 8.21 7.85
N SER A 776 14.78 7.21 7.04
CA SER A 776 15.54 5.97 6.96
C SER A 776 16.91 6.15 6.32
N GLU A 777 17.81 5.19 6.55
CA GLU A 777 18.94 5.00 5.65
C GLU A 777 18.46 4.68 4.23
N SER A 778 19.24 5.05 3.22
CA SER A 778 18.87 4.82 1.82
C SER A 778 19.42 3.49 1.30
N ILE A 779 18.60 2.72 0.58
CA ILE A 779 19.07 1.52 -0.14
C ILE A 779 19.33 1.86 -1.60
N LEU A 780 20.53 1.53 -2.09
CA LEU A 780 20.87 1.67 -3.51
C LEU A 780 20.56 0.37 -4.24
N ILE A 781 20.03 0.50 -5.45
CA ILE A 781 19.59 -0.63 -6.27
C ILE A 781 20.04 -0.38 -7.69
N ARG A 782 20.59 -1.41 -8.34
CA ARG A 782 21.01 -1.36 -9.73
C ARG A 782 20.40 -2.52 -10.49
N ILE A 783 19.42 -2.22 -11.33
CA ILE A 783 18.84 -3.18 -12.27
C ILE A 783 19.68 -3.17 -13.54
N VAL A 784 20.34 -4.29 -13.83
CA VAL A 784 21.24 -4.43 -14.98
C VAL A 784 20.43 -4.47 -16.28
N PRO A 785 20.82 -3.72 -17.33
CA PRO A 785 20.16 -3.77 -18.63
C PRO A 785 20.11 -5.18 -19.23
N PRO A 786 19.02 -5.55 -19.91
CA PRO A 786 18.94 -6.80 -20.63
C PRO A 786 19.95 -6.86 -21.76
N VAL A 787 20.28 -8.07 -22.18
CA VAL A 787 21.39 -8.35 -23.11
C VAL A 787 21.27 -7.55 -24.41
N TRP A 788 20.05 -7.38 -24.94
CA TRP A 788 19.82 -6.67 -26.20
C TRP A 788 19.98 -5.15 -26.14
N GLN A 789 20.01 -4.55 -24.93
CA GLN A 789 20.28 -3.13 -24.73
C GLN A 789 21.76 -2.86 -24.45
N GLN A 790 22.60 -3.89 -24.39
CA GLN A 790 24.03 -3.73 -24.19
C GLN A 790 24.72 -3.43 -25.52
N TRP A 791 25.71 -2.52 -25.49
CA TRP A 791 26.38 -1.99 -26.69
C TRP A 791 26.93 -3.10 -27.60
N TRP A 792 27.51 -4.16 -27.04
CA TRP A 792 28.11 -5.24 -27.81
C TRP A 792 27.06 -6.01 -28.64
N PHE A 793 25.85 -6.18 -28.11
CA PHE A 793 24.77 -6.88 -28.82
C PHE A 793 24.23 -6.02 -29.97
N ILE A 794 24.10 -4.71 -29.73
CA ILE A 794 23.70 -3.75 -30.76
C ILE A 794 24.72 -3.77 -31.92
N CYS A 795 26.02 -3.78 -31.61
CA CYS A 795 27.07 -3.91 -32.62
C CYS A 795 26.97 -5.22 -33.41
N LEU A 796 26.74 -6.35 -32.72
CA LEU A 796 26.58 -7.65 -33.37
C LEU A 796 25.37 -7.68 -34.31
N ALA A 797 24.23 -7.14 -33.87
CA ALA A 797 23.01 -7.06 -34.68
C ALA A 797 23.21 -6.17 -35.91
N ALA A 798 23.89 -5.03 -35.76
CA ALA A 798 24.22 -4.14 -36.88
C ALA A 798 25.11 -4.84 -37.91
N LEU A 799 26.13 -5.59 -37.48
CA LEU A 799 26.99 -6.38 -38.36
C LEU A 799 26.18 -7.44 -39.14
N LEU A 800 25.21 -8.09 -38.50
CA LEU A 800 24.37 -9.10 -39.12
C LEU A 800 23.44 -8.50 -40.19
N VAL A 801 22.91 -7.29 -39.96
CA VAL A 801 22.13 -6.54 -40.95
C VAL A 801 23.00 -6.15 -42.15
N ILE A 802 24.20 -5.60 -41.91
CA ILE A 802 25.15 -5.23 -42.98
C ILE A 802 25.50 -6.44 -43.84
N PHE A 803 25.78 -7.59 -43.22
CA PHE A 803 26.06 -8.83 -43.92
C PHE A 803 24.88 -9.28 -44.79
N SER A 804 23.65 -9.20 -44.25
CA SER A 804 22.44 -9.60 -44.97
C SER A 804 22.18 -8.71 -46.20
N VAL A 805 22.35 -7.39 -46.06
CA VAL A 805 22.24 -6.43 -47.17
C VAL A 805 23.29 -6.72 -48.25
N ALA A 806 24.54 -7.01 -47.86
CA ALA A 806 25.59 -7.36 -48.80
C ALA A 806 25.26 -8.62 -49.62
N GLN A 807 24.62 -9.63 -49.01
CA GLN A 807 24.16 -10.84 -49.72
C GLN A 807 23.05 -10.54 -50.74
N VAL A 808 22.09 -9.68 -50.38
CA VAL A 808 21.01 -9.27 -51.29
C VAL A 808 21.56 -8.52 -52.50
N ILE A 809 22.46 -7.56 -52.29
CA ILE A 809 23.12 -6.81 -53.37
C ILE A 809 23.86 -7.76 -54.32
N ARG A 810 24.58 -8.75 -53.77
CA ARG A 810 25.31 -9.74 -54.58
C ARG A 810 24.38 -10.62 -55.43
N SER A 811 23.20 -10.95 -54.91
CA SER A 811 22.17 -11.72 -55.63
C SER A 811 21.56 -10.93 -56.79
N LEU A 812 21.28 -9.65 -56.59
CA LEU A 812 20.70 -8.78 -57.62
C LEU A 812 21.65 -8.59 -58.82
N ARG A 813 22.94 -8.37 -58.58
CA ARG A 813 23.95 -8.23 -59.65
C ARG A 813 23.97 -9.43 -60.60
N ARG A 814 23.93 -10.66 -60.06
CA ARG A 814 23.90 -11.91 -60.85
C ARG A 814 22.65 -12.06 -61.73
N LYS A 815 21.51 -11.50 -61.32
CA LYS A 815 20.28 -11.53 -62.13
C LYS A 815 20.39 -10.60 -63.33
N LEU A 816 20.94 -9.40 -63.12
CA LEU A 816 21.09 -8.38 -64.16
C LEU A 816 22.00 -8.87 -65.31
N GLU A 817 23.14 -9.49 -64.97
CA GLU A 817 24.06 -10.06 -65.97
C GLU A 817 23.38 -11.12 -66.86
N ALA A 818 22.52 -11.97 -66.27
CA ALA A 818 21.81 -13.01 -67.03
C ALA A 818 20.82 -12.42 -68.05
N GLU A 819 20.12 -11.34 -67.69
CA GLU A 819 19.15 -10.69 -68.59
C GLU A 819 19.82 -9.98 -69.76
N GLN A 820 20.97 -9.34 -69.52
CA GLN A 820 21.73 -8.67 -70.58
C GLN A 820 22.17 -9.65 -71.68
N ILE A 821 22.63 -10.85 -71.29
CA ILE A 821 23.03 -11.89 -72.26
C ILE A 821 21.83 -12.34 -73.09
N VAL A 822 20.71 -12.70 -72.46
CA VAL A 822 19.52 -13.19 -73.17
C VAL A 822 18.96 -12.15 -74.14
N ASN A 823 18.91 -10.87 -73.74
CA ASN A 823 18.45 -9.79 -74.60
C ASN A 823 19.35 -9.61 -75.83
N ALA A 824 20.68 -9.71 -75.66
CA ALA A 824 21.61 -9.62 -76.79
C ALA A 824 21.37 -10.73 -77.84
N PHE A 825 21.08 -11.96 -77.40
CA PHE A 825 20.69 -13.06 -78.31
C PHE A 825 19.37 -12.76 -79.02
N ALA A 826 18.36 -12.27 -78.29
CA ALA A 826 17.07 -11.92 -78.89
C ALA A 826 17.24 -10.88 -80.00
N THR A 827 18.00 -9.81 -79.76
CA THR A 827 18.26 -8.75 -80.74
C THR A 827 18.95 -9.29 -82.00
N SER A 828 19.93 -10.17 -81.86
CA SER A 828 20.67 -10.76 -82.99
C SER A 828 19.78 -11.61 -83.91
N LEU A 829 18.80 -12.31 -83.33
CA LEU A 829 17.90 -13.22 -84.04
C LEU A 829 16.81 -12.52 -84.86
N TYR A 830 16.44 -11.27 -84.51
CA TYR A 830 15.40 -10.54 -85.24
C TYR A 830 15.75 -10.23 -86.71
N GLY A 831 17.04 -10.11 -87.03
CA GLY A 831 17.52 -9.78 -88.38
C GLY A 831 17.71 -10.98 -89.33
N GLN A 832 17.49 -12.21 -88.85
CA GLN A 832 17.76 -13.44 -89.60
C GLN A 832 16.54 -13.88 -90.41
N ASN A 833 16.70 -14.16 -91.70
CA ASN A 833 15.58 -14.36 -92.65
C ASN A 833 15.38 -15.82 -93.08
N SER A 834 16.27 -16.73 -92.68
CA SER A 834 16.14 -18.17 -92.93
C SER A 834 16.41 -18.98 -91.66
N THR A 835 16.01 -20.25 -91.67
CA THR A 835 16.27 -21.18 -90.55
C THR A 835 17.78 -21.40 -90.35
N GLU A 836 18.55 -21.46 -91.44
CA GLU A 836 20.01 -21.60 -91.39
C GLU A 836 20.68 -20.34 -90.83
N ASP A 837 20.21 -19.15 -91.20
CA ASP A 837 20.67 -17.88 -90.62
C ASP A 837 20.58 -17.88 -89.09
N VAL A 838 19.45 -18.33 -88.55
CA VAL A 838 19.20 -18.43 -87.10
C VAL A 838 20.17 -19.42 -86.44
N PHE A 839 20.39 -20.58 -87.05
CA PHE A 839 21.31 -21.58 -86.51
C PHE A 839 22.76 -21.09 -86.47
N TRP A 840 23.23 -20.43 -87.54
CA TRP A 840 24.57 -19.85 -87.61
C TRP A 840 24.76 -18.70 -86.61
N ASP A 841 23.75 -17.86 -86.43
CA ASP A 841 23.80 -16.74 -85.49
C ASP A 841 23.92 -17.21 -84.03
N ILE A 842 23.17 -18.26 -83.67
CA ILE A 842 23.22 -18.85 -82.33
C ILE A 842 24.58 -19.47 -82.04
N ALA A 843 25.08 -20.29 -82.96
CA ALA A 843 26.39 -20.93 -82.81
C ALA A 843 27.49 -19.88 -82.57
N LYS A 844 27.49 -18.81 -83.36
CA LYS A 844 28.42 -17.69 -83.23
C LYS A 844 28.27 -16.91 -81.92
N ASN A 845 27.04 -16.62 -81.49
CA ASN A 845 26.78 -15.86 -80.28
C ASN A 845 27.10 -16.66 -79.00
N CYS A 846 26.93 -17.98 -79.01
CA CYS A 846 27.33 -18.84 -77.90
C CYS A 846 28.83 -18.70 -77.57
N ILE A 847 29.66 -18.59 -78.59
CA ILE A 847 31.10 -18.37 -78.42
C ILE A 847 31.40 -16.91 -78.09
N SER A 848 30.95 -15.97 -78.92
CA SER A 848 31.37 -14.57 -78.80
C SER A 848 30.73 -13.79 -77.64
N LYS A 849 29.57 -14.22 -77.11
CA LYS A 849 28.86 -13.53 -76.03
C LYS A 849 28.87 -14.26 -74.69
N ILE A 850 28.94 -15.59 -74.70
CA ILE A 850 28.95 -16.41 -73.46
C ILE A 850 30.34 -16.99 -73.18
N GLY A 851 31.24 -17.02 -74.17
CA GLY A 851 32.60 -17.54 -74.02
C GLY A 851 32.69 -19.06 -74.13
N PHE A 852 31.78 -19.69 -74.87
CA PHE A 852 31.90 -21.11 -75.19
C PHE A 852 33.06 -21.33 -76.17
N ALA A 853 33.58 -22.56 -76.27
CA ALA A 853 34.71 -22.84 -77.16
C ALA A 853 34.26 -23.41 -78.50
N ASP A 854 33.18 -24.19 -78.50
CA ASP A 854 32.57 -24.77 -79.68
C ASP A 854 31.05 -24.74 -79.53
N CYS A 855 30.32 -24.53 -80.63
CA CYS A 855 28.87 -24.60 -80.64
C CYS A 855 28.34 -25.08 -82.00
N VAL A 856 27.54 -26.14 -81.97
CA VAL A 856 26.98 -26.82 -83.14
C VAL A 856 25.47 -26.92 -82.99
N VAL A 857 24.73 -26.67 -84.06
CA VAL A 857 23.28 -26.83 -84.10
C VAL A 857 22.91 -27.96 -85.05
N TYR A 858 22.22 -28.96 -84.50
CA TYR A 858 21.74 -30.11 -85.24
C TYR A 858 20.22 -30.06 -85.39
N GLN A 859 19.71 -30.13 -86.61
CA GLN A 859 18.28 -30.15 -86.91
C GLN A 859 17.76 -31.59 -87.05
N LEU A 860 16.59 -31.90 -86.47
CA LEU A 860 15.98 -33.22 -86.58
C LEU A 860 15.30 -33.41 -87.93
N ASP A 861 15.72 -34.45 -88.66
CA ASP A 861 14.97 -34.99 -89.80
C ASP A 861 13.98 -36.04 -89.29
N GLU A 862 12.69 -35.69 -89.24
CA GLU A 862 11.63 -36.58 -88.74
C GLU A 862 11.47 -37.85 -89.60
N LYS A 863 11.78 -37.80 -90.90
CA LYS A 863 11.59 -38.94 -91.80
C LYS A 863 12.71 -39.97 -91.62
N ARG A 864 13.94 -39.50 -91.52
CA ARG A 864 15.13 -40.36 -91.39
C ARG A 864 15.46 -40.69 -89.93
N LYS A 865 14.83 -40.03 -88.95
CA LYS A 865 15.11 -40.12 -87.51
C LYS A 865 16.59 -39.90 -87.17
N VAL A 866 17.20 -38.93 -87.84
CA VAL A 866 18.59 -38.49 -87.60
C VAL A 866 18.65 -36.98 -87.38
N LEU A 867 19.62 -36.54 -86.60
CA LEU A 867 19.98 -35.15 -86.38
C LEU A 867 21.05 -34.75 -87.41
N LEU A 868 20.72 -33.82 -88.28
CA LEU A 868 21.59 -33.29 -89.33
C LEU A 868 22.29 -32.03 -88.85
N GLN A 869 23.61 -31.98 -88.94
CA GLN A 869 24.37 -30.77 -88.61
C GLN A 869 24.01 -29.63 -89.59
N LYS A 870 23.54 -28.50 -89.05
CA LYS A 870 23.08 -27.34 -89.85
C LYS A 870 23.91 -26.08 -89.64
N ALA A 871 24.55 -25.93 -88.48
CA ALA A 871 25.51 -24.86 -88.23
C ALA A 871 26.57 -25.34 -87.25
N ALA A 872 27.81 -24.87 -87.41
CA ALA A 872 28.91 -25.15 -86.49
C ALA A 872 29.83 -23.94 -86.43
N PHE A 873 30.07 -23.40 -85.24
CA PHE A 873 30.99 -22.28 -85.04
C PHE A 873 31.99 -22.68 -83.96
N GLY A 874 33.29 -22.57 -84.23
CA GLY A 874 34.34 -23.14 -83.38
C GLY A 874 35.66 -23.36 -84.15
N PRO A 875 36.61 -24.16 -83.62
CA PRO A 875 37.92 -24.42 -84.24
C PRO A 875 37.88 -25.11 -85.61
N LYS A 876 36.72 -25.61 -86.07
CA LYS A 876 36.47 -26.14 -87.44
C LYS A 876 36.46 -25.08 -88.57
N ASN A 877 37.13 -23.95 -88.33
CA ASN A 877 37.28 -22.72 -89.11
C ASN A 877 36.02 -22.16 -89.86
N PRO A 878 35.51 -21.00 -89.42
CA PRO A 878 34.41 -20.25 -90.02
C PRO A 878 34.93 -19.19 -91.03
N GLN A 879 34.26 -19.00 -92.18
CA GLN A 879 34.26 -17.71 -92.92
C GLN A 879 33.28 -17.67 -94.11
N ARG A 880 32.98 -18.81 -94.73
CA ARG A 880 31.83 -19.02 -95.63
C ARG A 880 30.97 -20.10 -94.97
N ARG A 881 29.64 -19.94 -94.92
CA ARG A 881 28.71 -20.87 -94.24
C ARG A 881 28.65 -22.23 -94.95
N GLU A 882 29.75 -22.95 -94.99
CA GLU A 882 29.92 -24.24 -95.67
C GLU A 882 30.42 -25.27 -94.66
N ILE A 883 29.78 -26.44 -94.61
CA ILE A 883 30.14 -27.56 -93.74
C ILE A 883 30.73 -28.65 -94.65
N ALA A 884 32.04 -28.87 -94.57
CA ALA A 884 32.76 -29.77 -95.49
C ALA A 884 32.30 -31.24 -95.39
N ASN A 885 32.01 -31.72 -94.18
CA ASN A 885 31.47 -33.06 -93.92
C ASN A 885 30.29 -32.94 -92.94
N ILE A 886 29.07 -33.14 -93.43
CA ILE A 886 27.86 -33.07 -92.60
C ILE A 886 27.78 -34.34 -91.75
N ILE A 887 27.67 -34.16 -90.44
CA ILE A 887 27.52 -35.27 -89.49
C ILE A 887 26.03 -35.54 -89.25
N GLU A 888 25.66 -36.82 -89.34
CA GLU A 888 24.33 -37.30 -89.00
C GLU A 888 24.39 -38.11 -87.70
N ILE A 889 23.65 -37.69 -86.68
CA ILE A 889 23.59 -38.39 -85.39
C ILE A 889 22.23 -39.09 -85.28
N PRO A 890 22.17 -40.42 -85.12
CA PRO A 890 20.89 -41.12 -84.94
C PRO A 890 20.15 -40.64 -83.69
N LEU A 891 18.81 -40.51 -83.79
CA LEU A 891 17.98 -40.12 -82.66
C LEU A 891 18.19 -41.07 -81.45
N GLY A 892 18.48 -40.52 -80.27
CA GLY A 892 18.79 -41.29 -79.06
C GLY A 892 20.26 -41.71 -78.90
N SER A 893 21.11 -41.52 -79.92
CA SER A 893 22.54 -41.81 -79.87
C SER A 893 23.35 -40.57 -79.50
N GLY A 894 24.38 -40.73 -78.68
CA GLY A 894 25.18 -39.59 -78.22
C GLY A 894 24.47 -38.71 -77.17
N ILE A 895 25.15 -37.69 -76.64
CA ILE A 895 24.53 -36.72 -75.71
C ILE A 895 23.49 -35.87 -76.45
N VAL A 896 23.85 -35.34 -77.63
CA VAL A 896 22.94 -34.57 -78.50
C VAL A 896 21.70 -35.38 -78.89
N GLY A 897 21.85 -36.63 -79.34
CA GLY A 897 20.71 -37.48 -79.71
C GLY A 897 19.87 -37.91 -78.51
N ALA A 898 20.47 -38.08 -77.32
CA ALA A 898 19.70 -38.28 -76.09
C ALA A 898 18.87 -37.05 -75.69
N VAL A 899 19.40 -35.84 -75.89
CA VAL A 899 18.63 -34.59 -75.72
C VAL A 899 17.49 -34.52 -76.72
N ALA A 900 17.72 -34.87 -77.99
CA ALA A 900 16.66 -34.89 -78.99
C ALA A 900 15.60 -35.98 -78.77
N ALA A 901 15.96 -37.12 -78.16
CA ALA A 901 14.99 -38.17 -77.85
C ALA A 901 14.15 -37.84 -76.60
N THR A 902 14.76 -37.17 -75.61
CA THR A 902 14.11 -36.92 -74.31
C THR A 902 13.50 -35.53 -74.16
N GLY A 903 13.90 -34.57 -74.99
CA GLY A 903 13.52 -33.15 -74.86
C GLY A 903 14.07 -32.46 -73.61
N LYS A 904 15.00 -33.08 -72.89
CA LYS A 904 15.60 -32.52 -71.67
C LYS A 904 17.03 -32.09 -71.95
N ALA A 905 17.32 -30.81 -71.71
CA ALA A 905 18.68 -30.29 -71.78
C ALA A 905 19.63 -31.04 -70.83
N LEU A 906 20.83 -31.36 -71.29
CA LEU A 906 21.86 -32.07 -70.54
C LEU A 906 23.10 -31.18 -70.39
N MET A 907 23.66 -31.17 -69.18
CA MET A 907 24.91 -30.47 -68.86
C MET A 907 25.88 -31.50 -68.30
N VAL A 908 26.91 -31.81 -69.06
CA VAL A 908 27.91 -32.82 -68.75
C VAL A 908 29.18 -32.12 -68.29
N ASN A 909 29.43 -32.17 -66.98
CA ASN A 909 30.60 -31.50 -66.39
C ASN A 909 31.93 -32.22 -66.69
N ASN A 910 31.90 -33.49 -67.11
CA ASN A 910 33.08 -34.27 -67.47
C ASN A 910 32.71 -35.34 -68.50
N THR A 911 32.93 -35.03 -69.77
CA THR A 911 32.65 -35.90 -70.93
C THR A 911 33.40 -37.23 -70.87
N ASN A 912 34.61 -37.29 -70.28
CA ASN A 912 35.37 -38.54 -70.13
C ASN A 912 34.63 -39.62 -69.32
N ARG A 913 33.64 -39.25 -68.52
CA ARG A 913 32.86 -40.17 -67.68
C ARG A 913 31.47 -40.44 -68.23
N ASP A 914 31.04 -39.74 -69.28
CA ASP A 914 29.75 -39.97 -69.92
C ASP A 914 29.96 -40.88 -71.13
N LYS A 915 29.45 -42.12 -71.04
CA LYS A 915 29.58 -43.13 -72.10
C LYS A 915 28.87 -42.72 -73.40
N ARG A 916 28.00 -41.70 -73.36
CA ARG A 916 27.31 -41.17 -74.53
C ARG A 916 28.10 -40.07 -75.24
N TYR A 917 29.24 -39.62 -74.72
CA TYR A 917 30.04 -38.63 -75.43
C TYR A 917 30.64 -39.24 -76.71
N ILE A 918 30.35 -38.63 -77.85
CA ILE A 918 30.88 -39.04 -79.15
C ILE A 918 31.97 -38.04 -79.52
N VAL A 919 33.18 -38.53 -79.76
CA VAL A 919 34.27 -37.67 -80.24
C VAL A 919 34.13 -37.53 -81.74
N ASP A 920 33.90 -36.32 -82.19
CA ASP A 920 33.82 -35.94 -83.59
C ASP A 920 35.21 -35.53 -84.11
N ASP A 921 35.83 -34.52 -83.50
CA ASP A 921 37.16 -34.00 -83.89
C ASP A 921 38.17 -34.01 -82.72
N GLU A 922 38.04 -33.09 -81.77
CA GLU A 922 38.91 -32.94 -80.61
C GLU A 922 38.07 -33.15 -79.36
N ARG A 923 38.50 -34.06 -78.51
CA ARG A 923 37.76 -34.38 -77.27
C ARG A 923 37.69 -33.16 -76.36
N ARG A 924 36.47 -32.62 -76.15
CA ARG A 924 36.20 -31.58 -75.15
C ARG A 924 35.93 -32.18 -73.80
N ALA A 925 36.09 -31.38 -72.75
CA ALA A 925 36.06 -31.86 -71.37
C ALA A 925 34.70 -31.64 -70.67
N SER A 926 33.83 -30.81 -71.26
CA SER A 926 32.45 -30.60 -70.81
C SER A 926 31.58 -30.22 -72.01
N GLU A 927 30.31 -30.60 -71.95
CA GLU A 927 29.32 -30.38 -73.01
C GLU A 927 27.99 -29.90 -72.41
N LEU A 928 27.29 -29.03 -73.12
CA LEU A 928 25.97 -28.51 -72.80
C LEU A 928 25.09 -28.58 -74.04
N ALA A 929 24.16 -29.54 -74.04
CA ALA A 929 23.21 -29.74 -75.12
C ALA A 929 21.80 -29.31 -74.68
N VAL A 930 21.17 -28.43 -75.45
CA VAL A 930 19.86 -27.83 -75.17
C VAL A 930 18.92 -28.01 -76.37
N PRO A 931 17.72 -28.59 -76.18
CA PRO A 931 16.77 -28.77 -77.27
C PRO A 931 16.07 -27.45 -77.62
N VAL A 932 15.88 -27.24 -78.91
CA VAL A 932 15.03 -26.20 -79.49
C VAL A 932 13.73 -26.86 -79.90
N VAL A 933 12.62 -26.45 -79.27
CA VAL A 933 11.30 -27.07 -79.44
C VAL A 933 10.38 -26.10 -80.15
N VAL A 934 10.02 -26.39 -81.40
CA VAL A 934 9.13 -25.59 -82.24
C VAL A 934 7.79 -26.33 -82.38
N ASP A 935 6.68 -25.63 -82.17
CA ASP A 935 5.32 -26.20 -82.24
C ASP A 935 5.16 -27.51 -81.43
N HIS A 936 5.68 -27.51 -80.19
CA HIS A 936 5.71 -28.66 -79.25
C HIS A 936 6.51 -29.90 -79.71
N LYS A 937 7.29 -29.78 -80.79
CA LYS A 937 8.18 -30.84 -81.27
C LYS A 937 9.64 -30.41 -81.23
N ILE A 938 10.54 -31.35 -80.95
CA ILE A 938 11.97 -31.07 -80.97
C ILE A 938 12.38 -30.84 -82.42
N PHE A 939 12.84 -29.63 -82.70
CA PHE A 939 13.20 -29.20 -84.04
C PHE A 939 14.71 -29.24 -84.26
N ALA A 940 15.47 -28.82 -83.24
CA ALA A 940 16.92 -28.85 -83.27
C ALA A 940 17.50 -29.06 -81.86
N VAL A 941 18.79 -29.33 -81.78
CA VAL A 941 19.57 -29.32 -80.53
C VAL A 941 20.76 -28.39 -80.73
N ILE A 942 20.89 -27.42 -79.82
CA ILE A 942 22.08 -26.57 -79.70
C ILE A 942 23.04 -27.32 -78.78
N ASP A 943 24.16 -27.71 -79.32
CA ASP A 943 25.23 -28.39 -78.64
C ASP A 943 26.41 -27.42 -78.44
N SER A 944 27.00 -27.39 -77.26
CA SER A 944 28.06 -26.44 -76.91
C SER A 944 29.10 -27.10 -76.04
N GLU A 945 30.37 -26.96 -76.40
CA GLU A 945 31.46 -27.66 -75.76
C GLU A 945 32.55 -26.72 -75.25
N HIS A 946 33.31 -27.16 -74.24
CA HIS A 946 34.45 -26.42 -73.70
C HIS A 946 35.61 -27.34 -73.26
N PRO A 947 36.88 -26.96 -73.46
CA PRO A 947 38.05 -27.73 -73.01
C PRO A 947 38.21 -27.91 -71.48
N LYS A 948 37.40 -27.23 -70.66
CA LYS A 948 37.58 -27.18 -69.20
C LYS A 948 36.48 -27.97 -68.51
N LYS A 949 36.83 -28.98 -67.71
CA LYS A 949 35.87 -29.75 -66.89
C LYS A 949 35.06 -28.81 -66.00
N GLY A 950 33.76 -29.02 -65.93
CA GLY A 950 32.82 -28.25 -65.09
C GLY A 950 32.67 -26.78 -65.49
N PHE A 951 33.03 -26.41 -66.73
CA PHE A 951 32.85 -25.04 -67.21
C PHE A 951 31.38 -24.61 -67.23
N PHE A 952 30.49 -25.49 -67.69
CA PHE A 952 29.06 -25.22 -67.69
C PHE A 952 28.49 -25.25 -66.27
N THR A 953 27.82 -24.17 -65.88
CA THR A 953 27.19 -24.01 -64.56
C THR A 953 25.67 -23.97 -64.70
N ARG A 954 24.95 -24.03 -63.57
CA ARG A 954 23.48 -23.82 -63.58
C ARG A 954 23.07 -22.46 -64.16
N PHE A 955 23.95 -21.47 -64.12
CA PHE A 955 23.73 -20.17 -64.79
C PHE A 955 23.73 -20.35 -66.31
N HIS A 956 24.77 -20.99 -66.88
CA HIS A 956 24.87 -21.27 -68.32
C HIS A 956 23.67 -22.06 -68.84
N LEU A 957 23.28 -23.14 -68.14
CA LEU A 957 22.10 -23.94 -68.52
C LEU A 957 20.80 -23.11 -68.52
N ARG A 958 20.62 -22.20 -67.56
CA ARG A 958 19.42 -21.35 -67.47
C ARG A 958 19.38 -20.33 -68.60
N VAL A 959 20.51 -19.69 -68.90
CA VAL A 959 20.64 -18.74 -70.02
C VAL A 959 20.38 -19.46 -71.34
N MET A 960 21.02 -20.62 -71.57
CA MET A 960 20.87 -21.36 -72.82
C MET A 960 19.46 -21.91 -73.05
N LYS A 961 18.74 -22.32 -72.00
CA LYS A 961 17.31 -22.67 -72.14
C LYS A 961 16.45 -21.49 -72.61
N ARG A 962 16.72 -20.27 -72.13
CA ARG A 962 16.03 -19.06 -72.59
C ARG A 962 16.39 -18.72 -74.04
N VAL A 963 17.68 -18.84 -74.39
CA VAL A 963 18.14 -18.65 -75.77
C VAL A 963 17.47 -19.65 -76.72
N ALA A 964 17.42 -20.93 -76.36
CA ALA A 964 16.75 -21.96 -77.14
C ALA A 964 15.25 -21.71 -77.30
N PHE A 965 14.58 -21.16 -76.28
CA PHE A 965 13.17 -20.77 -76.37
C PHE A 965 12.96 -19.62 -77.36
N ILE A 966 13.77 -18.55 -77.28
CA ILE A 966 13.69 -17.40 -78.20
C ILE A 966 14.01 -17.84 -79.64
N CYS A 967 15.00 -18.72 -79.80
CA CYS A 967 15.29 -19.37 -81.07
C CYS A 967 14.06 -20.09 -81.64
N ALA A 968 13.37 -20.88 -80.81
CA ALA A 968 12.20 -21.63 -81.23
C ALA A 968 11.06 -20.71 -81.71
N GLU A 969 10.81 -19.60 -81.01
CA GLU A 969 9.80 -18.62 -81.42
C GLU A 969 10.13 -18.02 -82.79
N ARG A 970 11.40 -17.66 -83.03
CA ARG A 970 11.83 -17.14 -84.33
C ARG A 970 11.68 -18.17 -85.44
N LEU A 971 12.06 -19.42 -85.19
CA LEU A 971 11.95 -20.51 -86.16
C LEU A 971 10.48 -20.85 -86.48
N SER A 972 9.60 -20.91 -85.47
CA SER A 972 8.15 -21.12 -85.67
C SER A 972 7.57 -20.07 -86.63
N ARG A 973 7.96 -18.80 -86.45
CA ARG A 973 7.52 -17.70 -87.31
C ARG A 973 8.04 -17.84 -88.74
N LEU A 974 9.33 -18.13 -88.93
CA LEU A 974 9.92 -18.32 -90.26
C LEU A 974 9.27 -19.50 -91.01
N LEU A 975 9.04 -20.63 -90.32
CA LEU A 975 8.38 -21.80 -90.90
C LEU A 975 6.91 -21.54 -91.22
N THR A 976 6.22 -20.75 -90.41
CA THR A 976 4.85 -20.33 -90.67
C THR A 976 4.78 -19.43 -91.90
N GLU A 977 5.70 -18.47 -92.03
CA GLU A 977 5.81 -17.61 -93.21
C GLU A 977 6.12 -18.42 -94.48
N GLU A 978 6.99 -19.44 -94.39
CA GLU A 978 7.32 -20.33 -95.52
C GLU A 978 6.16 -21.25 -95.91
N ARG A 979 5.43 -21.81 -94.93
CA ARG A 979 4.17 -22.55 -95.18
C ARG A 979 3.12 -21.65 -95.79
N LEU A 980 3.01 -20.40 -95.34
CA LEU A 980 2.08 -19.42 -95.90
C LEU A 980 2.47 -19.07 -97.34
N ARG A 981 3.76 -18.84 -97.65
CA ARG A 981 4.25 -18.63 -99.02
C ARG A 981 3.96 -19.83 -99.92
N SER A 982 4.19 -21.05 -99.43
CA SER A 982 3.93 -22.29 -100.17
C SER A 982 2.44 -22.60 -100.33
N LYS A 983 1.60 -22.11 -99.41
CA LYS A 983 0.14 -22.19 -99.49
C LYS A 983 -0.39 -21.14 -100.47
N ILE A 984 0.07 -19.89 -100.38
CA ILE A 984 -0.22 -18.83 -101.36
C ILE A 984 0.19 -19.26 -102.77
N ALA A 985 1.37 -19.87 -102.95
CA ALA A 985 1.82 -20.36 -104.26
C ALA A 985 0.95 -21.51 -104.82
N ARG A 986 0.43 -22.40 -103.96
CA ARG A 986 -0.53 -23.45 -104.36
C ARG A 986 -1.91 -22.88 -104.64
N ASP A 987 -2.41 -22.01 -103.77
CA ASP A 987 -3.70 -21.35 -103.93
C ASP A 987 -3.71 -20.48 -105.21
N LEU A 988 -2.58 -19.84 -105.58
CA LEU A 988 -2.41 -19.13 -106.85
C LEU A 988 -2.38 -20.07 -108.06
N HIS A 989 -1.80 -21.27 -107.91
CA HIS A 989 -1.77 -22.30 -108.97
C HIS A 989 -3.16 -22.90 -109.21
N ASP A 990 -3.95 -23.10 -108.15
CA ASP A 990 -5.34 -23.57 -108.19
C ASP A 990 -6.31 -22.47 -108.66
N GLU A 991 -6.04 -21.19 -108.35
CA GLU A 991 -6.76 -20.03 -108.91
C GLU A 991 -6.52 -19.84 -110.42
N MET A 992 -5.28 -20.04 -110.90
CA MET A 992 -4.97 -20.05 -112.35
C MET A 992 -5.61 -21.24 -113.09
N GLY A 993 -5.75 -22.38 -112.41
CA GLY A 993 -6.45 -23.56 -112.93
C GLY A 993 -7.98 -23.38 -113.03
N SER A 994 -8.60 -22.68 -112.07
CA SER A 994 -10.05 -22.42 -112.09
C SER A 994 -10.43 -21.25 -113.00
N THR A 995 -9.59 -20.23 -113.14
CA THR A 995 -9.82 -19.09 -114.05
C THR A 995 -9.76 -19.48 -115.52
N LEU A 996 -8.96 -20.48 -115.93
CA LEU A 996 -8.96 -21.04 -117.29
C LEU A 996 -10.24 -21.82 -117.63
N THR A 997 -10.85 -22.51 -116.66
CA THR A 997 -12.16 -23.17 -116.79
C THR A 997 -13.31 -22.15 -116.76
N SER A 998 -13.19 -21.10 -115.96
CA SER A 998 -14.14 -19.97 -115.94
C SER A 998 -14.06 -19.12 -117.22
N ILE A 999 -12.90 -18.95 -117.86
CA ILE A 999 -12.79 -18.28 -119.16
C ILE A 999 -13.45 -19.11 -120.27
N ASN A 1000 -13.43 -20.46 -120.19
CA ASN A 1000 -14.11 -21.33 -121.16
C ASN A 1000 -15.64 -21.38 -120.95
N ILE A 1001 -16.13 -21.19 -119.72
CA ILE A 1001 -17.58 -21.15 -119.40
C ILE A 1001 -18.15 -19.72 -119.57
N ILE A 1002 -17.39 -18.67 -119.25
CA ILE A 1002 -17.77 -17.27 -119.48
C ILE A 1002 -17.66 -16.91 -120.97
N SER A 1003 -16.81 -17.58 -121.78
CA SER A 1003 -16.94 -17.53 -123.25
C SER A 1003 -18.25 -18.16 -123.75
N LYS A 1004 -18.95 -18.98 -122.93
CA LYS A 1004 -20.22 -19.61 -123.29
C LYS A 1004 -21.44 -18.92 -122.68
N VAL A 1005 -21.28 -18.13 -121.61
CA VAL A 1005 -22.38 -17.40 -120.92
C VAL A 1005 -22.24 -15.87 -121.03
N ALA A 1006 -21.12 -15.31 -121.50
CA ALA A 1006 -21.11 -13.96 -122.09
C ALA A 1006 -21.76 -13.91 -123.49
N MET A 1007 -22.38 -15.02 -123.93
CA MET A 1007 -23.48 -14.95 -124.89
C MET A 1007 -24.81 -14.52 -124.22
N GLU A 1008 -24.96 -14.48 -122.88
CA GLU A 1008 -26.24 -14.16 -122.21
C GLU A 1008 -26.10 -13.46 -120.82
N GLY A 1009 -26.22 -12.11 -120.80
CA GLY A 1009 -26.80 -11.25 -119.72
C GLY A 1009 -25.98 -10.93 -118.45
N LYS A 1010 -25.47 -9.69 -118.24
CA LYS A 1010 -26.05 -8.51 -117.50
C LYS A 1010 -26.62 -8.87 -116.10
N THR A 1011 -26.30 -8.25 -114.95
CA THR A 1011 -26.19 -6.79 -114.60
C THR A 1011 -25.76 -6.62 -113.11
N ASP A 1012 -25.29 -5.40 -112.75
CA ASP A 1012 -25.28 -4.70 -111.43
C ASP A 1012 -24.39 -5.19 -110.26
N GLN A 1013 -23.36 -4.42 -109.84
CA GLN A 1013 -23.35 -3.25 -108.88
C GLN A 1013 -23.72 -3.67 -107.44
N GLU A 1014 -23.09 -3.26 -106.32
CA GLU A 1014 -22.20 -2.15 -105.98
C GLU A 1014 -21.74 -2.29 -104.50
N LYS A 1015 -20.61 -1.63 -104.15
CA LYS A 1015 -20.26 -1.00 -102.85
C LYS A 1015 -20.03 -1.92 -101.62
N GLY A 1016 -18.99 -1.80 -100.81
CA GLY A 1016 -17.99 -0.75 -100.61
C GLY A 1016 -17.56 -0.74 -99.13
N LYS A 1017 -16.30 -1.14 -98.84
CA LYS A 1017 -15.25 -0.46 -98.05
C LYS A 1017 -15.55 0.27 -96.70
N PRO A 1018 -14.51 0.56 -95.85
CA PRO A 1018 -14.45 0.03 -94.48
C PRO A 1018 -14.01 1.08 -93.42
N ILE A 1019 -13.49 0.60 -92.28
CA ILE A 1019 -12.41 1.20 -91.43
C ILE A 1019 -12.77 2.12 -90.24
N SER A 1020 -12.17 1.73 -89.10
CA SER A 1020 -11.47 2.51 -88.05
C SER A 1020 -12.09 2.78 -86.67
N ARG A 1021 -11.32 2.32 -85.67
CA ARG A 1021 -10.78 3.00 -84.47
C ARG A 1021 -11.65 4.07 -83.78
N ARG A 1022 -11.86 3.93 -82.46
CA ARG A 1022 -11.02 4.51 -81.37
C ARG A 1022 -11.64 4.28 -79.98
N SER A 1023 -10.75 4.04 -79.02
CA SER A 1023 -10.74 4.41 -77.58
C SER A 1023 -12.01 4.93 -76.88
N LYS A 1024 -12.25 4.46 -75.65
CA LYS A 1024 -12.12 5.25 -74.39
C LYS A 1024 -12.42 4.43 -73.11
N THR A 1025 -11.45 4.46 -72.18
CA THR A 1025 -11.53 4.62 -70.71
C THR A 1025 -12.73 4.12 -69.86
N ILE A 1026 -12.42 3.26 -68.86
CA ILE A 1026 -12.65 3.36 -67.36
C ILE A 1026 -14.13 3.37 -66.87
N PRO A 1027 -14.57 2.88 -65.67
CA PRO A 1027 -13.85 2.56 -64.40
C PRO A 1027 -14.19 1.25 -63.64
N VAL A 1028 -13.32 0.96 -62.67
CA VAL A 1028 -13.54 0.50 -61.27
C VAL A 1028 -14.78 -0.34 -60.92
N ALA A 1029 -14.51 -1.58 -60.48
CA ALA A 1029 -14.93 -2.13 -59.18
C ALA A 1029 -13.90 -3.20 -58.76
#